data_AF-A0A415EST2-F1
#
_entry.id   AF-A0A415EST2-F1
#
_cell.length_a   1.000
_cell.length_b   1.000
_cell.length_c   1.000
_cell.angle_alpha   90.00
_cell.angle_beta   90.00
_cell.angle_gamma   90.00
#
_symmetry.space_group_name_H-M   'P 1'
#
loop_
_entity.id
_entity.type
_entity.pdbx_description
1 polymer ?
#
loop_
_entity_poly.entity_id
_entity_poly.type
_entity_poly.pdbx_seq_one_letter_code
_entity_poly.pdbx_strand_id
1 'polypeptide(L)'
;MKRKFWGYLSLAILLSQPVLAPLAQVMAEEQETIPSNKEITTLGTLEKVEETTETVDSSPIEEITGDTTSNSESKKVVNDDEKSGSTESTENPLPDPSKDTASSATESSAEMKEAFSNRSVSLDTWMPDKNLQNEVAKGLNKTVDTITQEDMVNLTQLDFSSLVKDTVVDFTGLEYASNLQALYTTSIIATNVPKITMAENATLFTRPNVLAHILPKGSFSNIHIGNYDAYLTAQELIGVGQYLSGWVTDYLTVYASSMTDFSKLELSPEHHQNSQLSIMTQEKILLEPMLVKDGQSDVVYKDRMMVDTQGNALLSSLSNKKYSYSIRGIDKNGYIFPLYENDGFELTEEGIQFKNIPANVDYLSITSLVPNRLSTERAASTGTIQYLVNYQVPVKYVNTAEDVTVKYHDENGQTLAPNVTLSGYVGDPFTTEEKDISGYTLKKIQGDRIGTFSDVAQEVVYVYERSDAAPVTVRYEDTEGNELAAPTVMNGKVGLPYTSEAKAINGWYVSQTPINANGTYSETAQEVVYVYERSDAAPVTVRYEDTEGNELAAPTVMNGKVGLPYTSESKAINGWYVSQTPTNANGTYSETAQEVVYVYERSDAAPVTVKYEDTEGNELATPTVMNGKIGLPYESEAKAIPGWYVSQMPTNANGIYSETAQEVVYVYERSDAAPVTVKYEDTEGNELAAPTVMNGKIGLPYTSEAKAIPGWYVSQTPTNANGTYSETAQEVVYVYERSDAAPVTVKYEDIEGNQLSAPTVLSGKIGLPYTSEAKTIPGWYVSQTPTNANGTYSENAQEVVYVYERSDAAPVTVRYEDTEGNQLSAPTVLSGKVGLPYTSKAKAIPGWYVSQTPTNANGTYSETAQEVVYVYERSDAAPVTVKYEDKEGNQLAEPTILSGKVGLSYESNAKEISGWRVSKTPKNAKGTFSDAVQEVIYVYSADKENEPGEDSGKDTPESENKTPEEENGNSSGNNSKQTNTQTKSKNKLPATGEQLTGQRIMGFLGVITVLFSFVVILRRKRKTEN
;
A
#
# COMPACT_ATOMS: atom_id res chain seq x y z
N MET A 1 6.95 -12.50 -55.88
CA MET A 1 6.09 -12.51 -57.09
C MET A 1 4.98 -13.54 -56.90
N LYS A 2 3.69 -13.24 -57.18
CA LYS A 2 2.48 -14.07 -56.90
C LYS A 2 2.25 -14.32 -55.39
N ARG A 3 1.25 -13.78 -54.68
CA ARG A 3 -0.24 -13.86 -54.81
C ARG A 3 -0.81 -15.28 -54.81
N LYS A 4 -1.57 -15.61 -53.76
CA LYS A 4 -2.92 -16.23 -53.79
C LYS A 4 -3.75 -15.71 -52.60
N PHE A 5 -5.06 -15.83 -52.68
CA PHE A 5 -6.06 -15.22 -51.78
C PHE A 5 -7.36 -16.06 -51.83
N TRP A 6 -8.38 -15.69 -51.03
CA TRP A 6 -9.64 -16.41 -50.74
C TRP A 6 -9.46 -17.53 -49.69
N GLY A 7 -10.30 -17.68 -48.66
CA GLY A 7 -11.40 -16.84 -48.18
C GLY A 7 -12.80 -17.45 -48.34
N TYR A 8 -13.51 -17.63 -47.23
CA TYR A 8 -14.94 -17.96 -47.16
C TYR A 8 -15.58 -17.26 -45.96
N LEU A 9 -16.83 -16.82 -46.13
CA LEU A 9 -17.71 -16.24 -45.12
C LEU A 9 -19.12 -16.81 -45.36
N SER A 10 -19.90 -17.05 -44.31
CA SER A 10 -21.32 -17.44 -44.43
C SER A 10 -22.15 -16.87 -43.28
N LEU A 11 -23.47 -16.98 -43.36
CA LEU A 11 -24.41 -15.94 -42.91
C LEU A 11 -25.48 -16.43 -41.89
N ALA A 12 -26.13 -15.44 -41.25
CA ALA A 12 -27.37 -15.46 -40.43
C ALA A 12 -27.19 -15.54 -38.89
N ILE A 13 -28.00 -14.94 -37.99
CA ILE A 13 -28.85 -13.70 -37.89
C ILE A 13 -30.08 -13.96 -36.97
N LEU A 14 -30.41 -12.99 -36.08
CA LEU A 14 -31.61 -12.85 -35.22
C LEU A 14 -31.74 -13.83 -34.00
N LEU A 15 -32.42 -13.50 -32.87
CA LEU A 15 -33.52 -12.51 -32.60
C LEU A 15 -33.50 -11.95 -31.13
N SER A 16 -34.30 -10.90 -30.82
CA SER A 16 -34.70 -10.30 -29.50
C SER A 16 -33.58 -9.81 -28.52
N GLN A 17 -33.38 -8.53 -28.13
CA GLN A 17 -34.18 -7.28 -28.04
C GLN A 17 -35.32 -7.27 -26.98
N PRO A 18 -35.77 -6.11 -26.38
CA PRO A 18 -35.37 -4.68 -26.58
C PRO A 18 -35.41 -3.72 -25.33
N VAL A 19 -35.31 -2.38 -25.56
CA VAL A 19 -35.98 -1.24 -24.84
C VAL A 19 -35.45 -0.82 -23.43
N LEU A 20 -35.30 0.47 -23.06
CA LEU A 20 -35.21 1.79 -23.76
C LEU A 20 -34.73 2.89 -22.77
N ALA A 21 -34.36 4.09 -23.26
CA ALA A 21 -34.31 5.36 -22.52
C ALA A 21 -35.06 6.44 -23.34
N PRO A 22 -35.64 7.53 -22.76
CA PRO A 22 -34.90 8.83 -22.75
C PRO A 22 -35.32 9.93 -21.72
N LEU A 23 -34.44 10.95 -21.58
CA LEU A 23 -34.65 12.41 -21.37
C LEU A 23 -35.45 13.06 -20.19
N ALA A 24 -34.95 14.26 -19.83
CA ALA A 24 -35.62 15.49 -19.31
C ALA A 24 -35.78 15.77 -17.78
N GLN A 25 -34.90 16.64 -17.24
CA GLN A 25 -35.15 18.06 -16.83
C GLN A 25 -36.59 18.52 -16.43
N VAL A 26 -36.85 19.47 -15.49
CA VAL A 26 -36.10 20.37 -14.55
C VAL A 26 -37.01 20.62 -13.30
N MET A 27 -36.56 21.12 -12.13
CA MET A 27 -36.51 22.55 -11.70
C MET A 27 -36.22 22.67 -10.18
N ALA A 28 -35.65 23.82 -9.76
CA ALA A 28 -35.83 24.53 -8.47
C ALA A 28 -35.37 23.87 -7.13
N GLU A 29 -34.84 24.62 -6.13
CA GLU A 29 -34.39 26.03 -6.10
C GLU A 29 -33.36 26.31 -4.98
N GLU A 30 -32.76 27.51 -5.03
CA GLU A 30 -31.69 28.06 -4.16
C GLU A 30 -30.30 27.37 -4.29
N GLN A 31 -29.15 28.00 -4.00
CA GLN A 31 -28.89 29.38 -3.53
C GLN A 31 -27.61 29.97 -4.19
N GLU A 32 -27.31 31.24 -3.89
CA GLU A 32 -26.26 32.10 -4.47
C GLU A 32 -25.53 32.90 -3.37
N THR A 33 -24.42 33.64 -3.51
CA THR A 33 -23.24 33.73 -4.43
C THR A 33 -22.16 34.68 -3.81
N ILE A 34 -20.88 34.62 -4.26
CA ILE A 34 -19.96 35.77 -4.61
C ILE A 34 -19.54 36.83 -3.51
N PRO A 35 -18.29 37.39 -3.49
CA PRO A 35 -16.96 36.92 -3.92
C PRO A 35 -15.78 37.36 -2.97
N SER A 36 -14.50 37.21 -3.38
CA SER A 36 -13.61 38.35 -3.76
C SER A 36 -12.09 38.05 -3.79
N ASN A 37 -11.44 38.47 -4.88
CA ASN A 37 -10.04 38.95 -5.04
C ASN A 37 -8.77 38.13 -4.68
N LYS A 38 -8.04 37.81 -5.77
CA LYS A 38 -6.64 38.23 -6.12
C LYS A 38 -5.40 37.67 -5.37
N GLU A 39 -4.38 37.44 -6.22
CA GLU A 39 -2.92 37.58 -5.96
C GLU A 39 -2.25 36.61 -4.96
N ILE A 40 -0.92 36.41 -4.98
CA ILE A 40 0.05 36.13 -6.07
C ILE A 40 1.30 35.49 -5.41
N THR A 41 2.00 34.58 -6.11
CA THR A 41 3.37 34.04 -5.82
C THR A 41 3.82 33.70 -4.37
N THR A 42 4.13 32.41 -4.17
CA THR A 42 5.34 31.84 -3.49
C THR A 42 5.90 32.45 -2.18
N LEU A 43 6.02 31.59 -1.16
CA LEU A 43 7.21 31.36 -0.30
C LEU A 43 6.86 30.15 0.63
N GLY A 44 7.79 29.36 1.17
CA GLY A 44 9.24 29.28 1.00
C GLY A 44 9.81 28.28 2.02
N THR A 45 10.78 27.44 1.64
CA THR A 45 11.31 26.39 2.53
C THR A 45 12.53 26.87 3.32
N LEU A 46 12.39 26.89 4.65
CA LEU A 46 13.39 26.67 5.72
C LEU A 46 14.86 27.12 5.46
N GLU A 47 15.40 28.10 6.22
CA GLU A 47 16.25 27.90 7.43
C GLU A 47 17.69 27.42 7.14
N LYS A 48 18.78 27.88 7.79
CA LYS A 48 18.99 28.80 8.95
C LYS A 48 20.50 29.18 9.09
N VAL A 49 20.85 30.05 10.05
CA VAL A 49 22.19 30.36 10.64
C VAL A 49 23.05 31.30 9.75
N GLU A 50 23.31 32.58 10.09
CA GLU A 50 24.08 33.18 11.22
C GLU A 50 25.62 32.99 11.04
N GLU A 51 26.52 33.93 11.40
CA GLU A 51 26.43 35.04 12.37
C GLU A 51 27.43 36.21 12.08
N THR A 52 27.12 37.43 12.56
CA THR A 52 28.01 38.62 12.84
C THR A 52 29.08 39.13 11.85
N THR A 53 29.07 40.45 11.55
CA THR A 53 30.02 41.42 12.18
C THR A 53 29.65 42.90 11.97
N GLU A 54 30.10 43.74 12.90
CA GLU A 54 30.02 45.22 12.99
C GLU A 54 31.15 45.91 12.16
N THR A 55 31.22 47.22 11.82
CA THR A 55 30.40 48.46 11.96
C THR A 55 31.06 49.62 11.18
N VAL A 56 30.28 50.60 10.66
CA VAL A 56 30.59 52.08 10.57
C VAL A 56 31.79 52.49 9.65
N ASP A 57 31.83 53.60 8.89
CA ASP A 57 31.29 54.96 9.07
C ASP A 57 30.91 55.70 7.76
N SER A 58 30.19 56.82 7.91
CA SER A 58 29.75 57.83 6.92
C SER A 58 28.60 57.40 5.96
N SER A 59 27.83 58.31 5.34
CA SER A 59 27.87 59.79 5.34
C SER A 59 26.43 60.38 5.25
N PRO A 60 26.12 61.59 5.78
CA PRO A 60 24.74 61.95 6.12
C PRO A 60 23.97 62.88 5.15
N ILE A 61 22.69 62.54 4.95
CA ILE A 61 21.47 63.32 5.25
C ILE A 61 21.48 64.85 4.93
N GLU A 62 20.57 65.31 4.05
CA GLU A 62 19.40 66.11 4.46
C GLU A 62 18.31 66.21 3.38
N GLU A 63 17.05 66.24 3.85
CA GLU A 63 15.81 66.52 3.10
C GLU A 63 15.12 67.66 3.85
N ILE A 64 14.64 68.73 3.16
CA ILE A 64 13.57 69.63 3.65
C ILE A 64 13.15 70.66 2.56
N THR A 65 11.85 70.67 2.23
CA THR A 65 11.01 71.74 1.62
C THR A 65 11.48 72.57 0.41
N GLY A 66 10.64 72.92 -0.58
CA GLY A 66 9.23 72.56 -0.79
C GLY A 66 8.43 73.58 -1.65
N ASP A 67 7.13 73.30 -1.77
CA ASP A 67 6.04 74.15 -2.31
C ASP A 67 5.82 74.25 -3.86
N THR A 68 4.58 74.63 -4.22
CA THR A 68 4.01 74.99 -5.53
C THR A 68 3.59 73.92 -6.56
N THR A 69 2.29 73.59 -6.50
CA THR A 69 1.32 73.48 -7.62
C THR A 69 1.45 72.40 -8.72
N SER A 70 0.71 71.31 -8.50
CA SER A 70 -0.47 70.87 -9.29
C SER A 70 -0.50 70.87 -10.84
N ASN A 71 -0.80 69.66 -11.34
CA ASN A 71 -1.70 69.31 -12.46
C ASN A 71 -1.25 69.39 -13.93
N SER A 72 -1.81 68.45 -14.68
CA SER A 72 -1.69 68.20 -16.11
C SER A 72 -2.56 69.11 -16.98
N GLU A 73 -2.11 69.31 -18.22
CA GLU A 73 -2.90 69.48 -19.46
C GLU A 73 -4.27 70.20 -19.37
N SER A 74 -4.38 71.38 -20.00
CA SER A 74 -4.82 71.43 -21.41
C SER A 74 -5.16 72.84 -21.94
N LYS A 75 -4.93 73.01 -23.25
CA LYS A 75 -5.61 73.92 -24.20
C LYS A 75 -5.45 75.46 -24.10
N LYS A 76 -5.25 76.01 -25.32
CA LYS A 76 -5.82 77.25 -25.92
C LYS A 76 -5.04 78.59 -25.89
N VAL A 77 -4.29 78.78 -26.99
CA VAL A 77 -4.20 79.95 -27.91
C VAL A 77 -3.67 81.31 -27.39
N VAL A 78 -2.75 81.89 -28.17
CA VAL A 78 -2.71 83.29 -28.71
C VAL A 78 -1.26 83.81 -28.80
N ASN A 79 -0.78 83.86 -30.06
CA ASN A 79 0.14 84.84 -30.66
C ASN A 79 1.68 84.70 -30.72
N ASP A 80 2.13 85.13 -31.90
CA ASP A 80 3.36 85.83 -32.29
C ASP A 80 4.73 85.09 -32.33
N ASP A 81 4.92 84.45 -33.50
CA ASP A 81 5.86 84.89 -34.56
C ASP A 81 7.11 84.04 -34.92
N GLU A 82 7.54 84.27 -36.17
CA GLU A 82 8.77 83.82 -36.84
C GLU A 82 9.04 82.30 -37.06
N LYS A 83 8.77 81.89 -38.31
CA LYS A 83 9.82 81.39 -39.24
C LYS A 83 10.20 79.90 -39.16
N SER A 84 9.51 79.09 -39.97
CA SER A 84 10.15 78.04 -40.79
C SER A 84 9.55 78.07 -42.20
N GLY A 85 10.39 77.86 -43.23
CA GLY A 85 10.00 77.97 -44.64
C GLY A 85 9.86 76.61 -45.31
N SER A 86 8.76 76.39 -46.03
CA SER A 86 8.56 75.21 -46.89
C SER A 86 7.53 75.52 -47.98
N THR A 87 7.91 75.37 -49.25
CA THR A 87 6.98 75.39 -50.38
C THR A 87 7.42 74.40 -51.44
N GLU A 88 6.61 73.37 -51.66
CA GLU A 88 6.56 72.67 -52.94
C GLU A 88 5.86 73.56 -54.00
N SER A 89 6.13 73.26 -55.26
CA SER A 89 5.32 73.63 -56.43
C SER A 89 3.94 72.92 -56.40
N THR A 90 2.84 73.40 -56.98
CA THR A 90 2.65 74.47 -58.00
C THR A 90 1.20 74.96 -58.10
N GLU A 91 1.02 76.14 -58.72
CA GLU A 91 -0.10 76.60 -59.56
C GLU A 91 -1.50 77.00 -59.02
N ASN A 92 -1.91 78.19 -59.50
CA ASN A 92 -3.24 78.66 -59.91
C ASN A 92 -4.37 78.91 -58.89
N PRO A 93 -4.87 80.16 -58.90
CA PRO A 93 -6.31 80.39 -59.06
C PRO A 93 -6.67 81.46 -60.13
N LEU A 94 -7.79 81.25 -60.81
CA LEU A 94 -8.57 82.27 -61.54
C LEU A 94 -9.70 82.78 -60.60
N PRO A 95 -10.18 84.04 -60.75
CA PRO A 95 -11.34 84.25 -61.63
C PRO A 95 -11.39 85.58 -62.42
N ASP A 96 -12.05 85.52 -63.58
CA ASP A 96 -12.59 86.63 -64.38
C ASP A 96 -13.85 87.22 -63.69
N PRO A 97 -14.18 88.53 -63.85
CA PRO A 97 -15.14 88.87 -64.90
C PRO A 97 -14.94 90.21 -65.63
N SER A 98 -15.35 90.19 -66.91
CA SER A 98 -16.15 91.22 -67.62
C SER A 98 -15.50 92.38 -68.40
N LYS A 99 -15.39 92.13 -69.72
CA LYS A 99 -16.18 92.73 -70.82
C LYS A 99 -16.08 94.23 -71.20
N ASP A 100 -15.99 94.38 -72.53
CA ASP A 100 -16.62 95.39 -73.42
C ASP A 100 -16.03 96.82 -73.62
N THR A 101 -15.84 97.09 -74.91
CA THR A 101 -16.07 98.34 -75.67
C THR A 101 -15.04 99.49 -75.77
N ALA A 102 -14.70 99.74 -77.04
CA ALA A 102 -14.70 101.04 -77.73
C ALA A 102 -13.53 102.04 -77.55
N SER A 103 -12.52 101.86 -78.42
CA SER A 103 -12.11 102.86 -79.43
C SER A 103 -12.73 104.27 -79.32
N SER A 104 -11.94 105.26 -78.90
CA SER A 104 -12.29 106.68 -79.02
C SER A 104 -12.05 107.21 -80.43
N ALA A 105 -13.01 107.92 -81.01
CA ALA A 105 -12.93 108.44 -82.37
C ALA A 105 -12.55 109.93 -82.43
N THR A 106 -11.88 110.30 -83.52
CA THR A 106 -11.99 111.57 -84.29
C THR A 106 -11.85 112.95 -83.61
N GLU A 107 -10.83 113.67 -84.08
CA GLU A 107 -10.93 115.02 -84.68
C GLU A 107 -11.27 116.28 -83.83
N SER A 108 -10.26 117.17 -83.83
CA SER A 108 -10.33 118.53 -84.40
C SER A 108 -10.95 119.73 -83.64
N SER A 109 -10.14 120.79 -83.63
CA SER A 109 -10.49 122.22 -83.79
C SER A 109 -11.44 122.92 -82.80
N ALA A 110 -10.79 123.68 -81.91
CA ALA A 110 -10.82 125.15 -81.92
C ALA A 110 -12.11 125.93 -81.54
N GLU A 111 -11.95 126.74 -80.49
CA GLU A 111 -12.53 128.09 -80.28
C GLU A 111 -14.07 128.19 -80.06
N MET A 112 -14.60 129.16 -79.30
CA MET A 112 -13.99 130.41 -78.79
C MET A 112 -14.51 130.81 -77.39
N LYS A 113 -13.86 131.83 -76.83
CA LYS A 113 -14.19 132.73 -75.71
C LYS A 113 -15.68 133.16 -75.65
N GLU A 114 -16.25 133.73 -74.59
CA GLU A 114 -15.75 134.49 -73.41
C GLU A 114 -16.85 134.41 -72.29
N ALA A 115 -16.75 134.86 -71.03
CA ALA A 115 -15.93 135.91 -70.39
C ALA A 115 -15.89 135.81 -68.83
N PHE A 116 -15.24 136.82 -68.22
CA PHE A 116 -15.27 137.30 -66.81
C PHE A 116 -14.09 137.01 -65.85
N SER A 117 -13.31 138.10 -65.64
CA SER A 117 -12.75 138.58 -64.35
C SER A 117 -11.60 137.88 -63.63
N ASN A 118 -10.40 138.44 -63.86
CA ASN A 118 -9.42 138.88 -62.85
C ASN A 118 -9.26 138.09 -61.53
N ARG A 119 -8.18 137.31 -61.47
CA ARG A 119 -7.20 137.35 -60.37
C ARG A 119 -5.81 137.11 -60.95
N SER A 120 -4.91 138.08 -60.82
CA SER A 120 -3.48 137.87 -61.07
C SER A 120 -2.90 137.02 -59.94
N VAL A 121 -2.50 135.79 -60.25
CA VAL A 121 -1.90 134.86 -59.28
C VAL A 121 -0.45 135.31 -59.00
N SER A 122 -0.01 135.22 -57.74
CA SER A 122 1.37 135.57 -57.37
C SER A 122 2.36 134.57 -57.96
N LEU A 123 3.55 135.03 -58.34
CA LEU A 123 4.64 134.18 -58.87
C LEU A 123 4.92 133.00 -57.92
N ASP A 124 5.07 133.30 -56.64
CA ASP A 124 5.36 132.35 -55.55
C ASP A 124 4.26 131.28 -55.34
N THR A 125 3.10 131.40 -56.02
CA THR A 125 2.00 130.43 -55.96
C THR A 125 2.08 129.37 -57.07
N TRP A 126 2.79 129.64 -58.18
CA TRP A 126 2.92 128.71 -59.32
C TRP A 126 4.37 128.40 -59.70
N MET A 127 5.33 129.20 -59.24
CA MET A 127 6.76 128.94 -59.32
C MET A 127 7.38 129.35 -57.98
N PRO A 128 7.35 128.47 -56.95
CA PRO A 128 7.67 128.84 -55.57
C PRO A 128 9.17 129.04 -55.29
N ASP A 129 10.04 128.37 -56.06
CA ASP A 129 11.47 128.34 -55.80
C ASP A 129 12.19 129.62 -56.26
N LYS A 130 12.99 130.21 -55.36
CA LYS A 130 13.71 131.47 -55.62
C LYS A 130 14.94 131.31 -56.52
N ASN A 131 15.57 130.14 -56.54
CA ASN A 131 16.65 129.85 -57.50
C ASN A 131 16.04 129.66 -58.89
N LEU A 132 14.94 128.92 -59.00
CA LEU A 132 14.22 128.77 -60.27
C LEU A 132 13.72 130.11 -60.81
N GLN A 133 13.08 130.93 -59.98
CA GLN A 133 12.66 132.31 -60.34
C GLN A 133 13.82 133.12 -60.93
N ASN A 134 15.03 133.03 -60.35
CA ASN A 134 16.21 133.75 -60.82
C ASN A 134 16.74 133.23 -62.17
N GLU A 135 16.83 131.91 -62.36
CA GLU A 135 17.30 131.33 -63.64
C GLU A 135 16.27 131.52 -64.77
N VAL A 136 14.97 131.46 -64.46
CA VAL A 136 13.88 131.79 -65.40
C VAL A 136 13.90 133.29 -65.75
N ALA A 137 14.14 134.18 -64.77
CA ALA A 137 14.30 135.62 -65.04
C ALA A 137 15.45 135.91 -66.02
N LYS A 138 16.60 135.26 -65.80
CA LYS A 138 17.76 135.32 -66.71
C LYS A 138 17.40 134.79 -68.11
N GLY A 139 16.80 133.60 -68.20
CA GLY A 139 16.45 132.94 -69.45
C GLY A 139 15.38 133.68 -70.28
N LEU A 140 14.50 134.44 -69.63
CA LEU A 140 13.52 135.34 -70.27
C LEU A 140 14.03 136.76 -70.50
N ASN A 141 15.23 137.11 -70.00
CA ASN A 141 15.74 138.48 -69.93
C ASN A 141 14.74 139.48 -69.30
N LYS A 142 14.16 139.08 -68.15
CA LYS A 142 13.18 139.84 -67.35
C LYS A 142 13.66 140.05 -65.91
N THR A 143 12.99 140.92 -65.16
CA THR A 143 13.07 140.91 -63.69
C THR A 143 12.05 139.94 -63.10
N VAL A 144 12.40 139.29 -61.98
CA VAL A 144 11.60 138.23 -61.34
C VAL A 144 10.13 138.63 -61.16
N ASP A 145 9.88 139.84 -60.66
CA ASP A 145 8.56 140.41 -60.39
C ASP A 145 7.68 140.63 -61.64
N THR A 146 8.23 140.49 -62.85
CA THR A 146 7.53 140.66 -64.13
C THR A 146 7.31 139.36 -64.91
N ILE A 147 7.62 138.20 -64.32
CA ILE A 147 7.39 136.89 -64.93
C ILE A 147 5.92 136.48 -64.80
N THR A 148 5.33 136.05 -65.91
CA THR A 148 4.00 135.43 -65.98
C THR A 148 4.08 134.03 -66.57
N GLN A 149 3.02 133.23 -66.41
CA GLN A 149 2.94 131.89 -67.02
C GLN A 149 2.98 131.94 -68.56
N GLU A 150 2.45 133.00 -69.17
CA GLU A 150 2.48 133.21 -70.63
C GLU A 150 3.92 133.43 -71.13
N ASP A 151 4.78 134.05 -70.32
CA ASP A 151 6.17 134.30 -70.71
C ASP A 151 6.99 133.00 -70.84
N MET A 152 6.65 131.96 -70.07
CA MET A 152 7.38 130.69 -70.03
C MET A 152 7.44 129.99 -71.40
N VAL A 153 6.49 130.27 -72.31
CA VAL A 153 6.51 129.81 -73.70
C VAL A 153 7.73 130.33 -74.48
N ASN A 154 8.30 131.47 -74.07
CA ASN A 154 9.48 132.09 -74.68
C ASN A 154 10.81 131.66 -74.02
N LEU A 155 10.77 130.83 -72.98
CA LEU A 155 11.96 130.38 -72.27
C LEU A 155 12.72 129.34 -73.11
N THR A 156 13.87 129.73 -73.67
CA THR A 156 14.69 128.87 -74.55
C THR A 156 15.87 128.21 -73.85
N GLN A 157 16.37 128.73 -72.73
CA GLN A 157 17.47 128.13 -71.99
C GLN A 157 17.32 128.27 -70.47
N LEU A 158 17.70 127.22 -69.73
CA LEU A 158 17.96 127.24 -68.29
C LEU A 158 19.32 126.62 -67.99
N ASP A 159 20.12 127.30 -67.17
CA ASP A 159 21.46 126.87 -66.80
C ASP A 159 21.73 127.08 -65.31
N PHE A 160 21.67 125.99 -64.55
CA PHE A 160 21.90 125.99 -63.11
C PHE A 160 23.38 125.79 -62.74
N SER A 161 24.32 125.81 -63.69
CA SER A 161 25.76 125.64 -63.43
C SER A 161 26.38 126.76 -62.58
N SER A 162 25.72 127.93 -62.52
CA SER A 162 26.14 129.07 -61.69
C SER A 162 25.75 128.95 -60.20
N LEU A 163 24.95 127.94 -59.83
CA LEU A 163 24.59 127.66 -58.43
C LEU A 163 25.65 126.79 -57.74
N VAL A 164 25.65 126.80 -56.40
CA VAL A 164 26.52 125.91 -55.61
C VAL A 164 26.15 124.45 -55.92
N LYS A 165 27.14 123.60 -56.12
CA LYS A 165 26.92 122.18 -56.45
C LYS A 165 26.02 121.51 -55.39
N ASP A 166 25.08 120.71 -55.87
CA ASP A 166 24.05 119.99 -55.10
C ASP A 166 23.04 120.90 -54.36
N THR A 167 22.90 122.17 -54.78
CA THR A 167 21.77 123.03 -54.38
C THR A 167 20.45 122.36 -54.76
N VAL A 168 19.50 122.31 -53.82
CA VAL A 168 18.13 121.84 -54.09
C VAL A 168 17.34 122.95 -54.78
N VAL A 169 16.62 122.60 -55.85
CA VAL A 169 15.75 123.52 -56.62
C VAL A 169 14.43 122.82 -56.91
N ASP A 170 13.32 123.38 -56.42
CA ASP A 170 11.97 122.92 -56.78
C ASP A 170 11.62 123.41 -58.20
N PHE A 171 11.23 122.48 -59.06
CA PHE A 171 11.00 122.69 -60.50
C PHE A 171 9.54 123.03 -60.87
N THR A 172 8.65 123.17 -59.90
CA THR A 172 7.24 123.58 -60.10
C THR A 172 7.19 124.92 -60.85
N GLY A 173 6.42 124.96 -61.94
CA GLY A 173 6.33 126.09 -62.88
C GLY A 173 7.01 125.81 -64.23
N LEU A 174 7.86 124.79 -64.35
CA LEU A 174 8.46 124.41 -65.64
C LEU A 174 7.53 123.64 -66.58
N GLU A 175 6.35 123.20 -66.13
CA GLU A 175 5.27 122.70 -66.99
C GLU A 175 4.79 123.74 -68.03
N TYR A 176 4.98 125.03 -67.74
CA TYR A 176 4.62 126.12 -68.64
C TYR A 176 5.72 126.41 -69.70
N ALA A 177 6.93 125.86 -69.52
CA ALA A 177 8.02 125.98 -70.48
C ALA A 177 7.84 124.98 -71.62
N SER A 178 7.66 125.48 -72.84
CA SER A 178 7.32 124.65 -74.01
C SER A 178 8.25 124.80 -75.22
N ASN A 179 9.32 125.60 -75.11
CA ASN A 179 10.27 125.88 -76.19
C ASN A 179 11.73 125.78 -75.73
N LEU A 180 12.01 124.94 -74.73
CA LEU A 180 13.32 124.88 -74.07
C LEU A 180 14.33 124.15 -74.97
N GLN A 181 15.31 124.89 -75.50
CA GLN A 181 16.35 124.41 -76.41
C GLN A 181 17.59 123.92 -75.65
N ALA A 182 17.86 124.44 -74.45
CA ALA A 182 18.97 124.00 -73.63
C ALA A 182 18.62 123.95 -72.13
N LEU A 183 18.99 122.85 -71.47
CA LEU A 183 18.72 122.62 -70.05
C LEU A 183 19.94 121.98 -69.38
N TYR A 184 20.53 122.67 -68.39
CA TYR A 184 21.71 122.22 -67.65
C TYR A 184 21.40 122.10 -66.15
N THR A 185 21.16 120.88 -65.65
CA THR A 185 20.74 120.57 -64.27
C THR A 185 21.73 119.68 -63.51
N THR A 186 22.84 119.26 -64.13
CA THR A 186 23.82 118.35 -63.50
C THR A 186 24.45 118.89 -62.21
N SER A 187 24.50 120.21 -62.03
CA SER A 187 25.00 120.89 -60.83
C SER A 187 24.04 120.86 -59.64
N ILE A 188 22.77 120.49 -59.79
CA ILE A 188 21.72 120.66 -58.76
C ILE A 188 20.95 119.38 -58.44
N ILE A 189 20.19 119.40 -57.35
CA ILE A 189 19.21 118.38 -56.98
C ILE A 189 17.81 118.94 -57.25
N ALA A 190 17.25 118.61 -58.41
CA ALA A 190 15.89 119.03 -58.76
C ALA A 190 14.83 118.24 -57.98
N THR A 191 13.87 118.93 -57.38
CA THR A 191 12.69 118.36 -56.70
C THR A 191 11.40 118.80 -57.39
N ASN A 192 10.29 118.11 -57.13
CA ASN A 192 8.95 118.42 -57.68
C ASN A 192 8.96 118.64 -59.20
N VAL A 193 9.68 117.77 -59.93
CA VAL A 193 9.92 117.92 -61.37
C VAL A 193 8.60 117.75 -62.16
N PRO A 194 8.12 118.75 -62.88
CA PRO A 194 6.96 118.63 -63.77
C PRO A 194 7.37 117.96 -65.08
N LYS A 195 6.43 117.73 -66.01
CA LYS A 195 6.80 117.31 -67.38
C LYS A 195 7.37 118.51 -68.14
N ILE A 196 8.67 118.49 -68.43
CA ILE A 196 9.39 119.59 -69.09
C ILE A 196 9.45 119.33 -70.59
N THR A 197 8.97 120.27 -71.41
CA THR A 197 8.93 120.09 -72.87
C THR A 197 10.15 120.71 -73.56
N MET A 198 11.02 119.87 -74.11
CA MET A 198 12.21 120.28 -74.84
C MET A 198 11.92 120.46 -76.33
N ALA A 199 12.56 121.44 -76.95
CA ALA A 199 12.48 121.72 -78.38
C ALA A 199 13.20 120.65 -79.23
N GLU A 200 13.00 120.69 -80.55
CA GLU A 200 13.81 119.93 -81.50
C GLU A 200 15.26 120.46 -81.55
N ASN A 201 16.21 119.56 -81.80
CA ASN A 201 17.65 119.78 -81.80
C ASN A 201 18.25 120.24 -80.45
N ALA A 202 17.54 120.01 -79.34
CA ALA A 202 17.92 120.53 -78.02
C ALA A 202 19.21 119.92 -77.44
N THR A 203 19.83 120.63 -76.49
CA THR A 203 20.93 120.15 -75.65
C THR A 203 20.46 119.90 -74.22
N LEU A 204 20.79 118.74 -73.66
CA LEU A 204 20.35 118.33 -72.32
C LEU A 204 21.52 117.81 -71.49
N PHE A 205 21.89 118.55 -70.44
CA PHE A 205 22.83 118.09 -69.40
C PHE A 205 22.01 117.83 -68.13
N THR A 206 21.83 116.57 -67.76
CA THR A 206 20.81 116.18 -66.78
C THR A 206 21.24 115.11 -65.79
N ARG A 207 20.46 114.96 -64.72
CA ARG A 207 20.49 113.80 -63.81
C ARG A 207 19.26 112.91 -64.07
N PRO A 208 19.29 111.60 -63.73
CA PRO A 208 18.21 110.64 -64.01
C PRO A 208 16.82 111.08 -63.54
N ASN A 209 16.72 111.72 -62.38
CA ASN A 209 15.47 112.26 -61.82
C ASN A 209 14.82 113.36 -62.68
N VAL A 210 15.62 114.15 -63.41
CA VAL A 210 15.11 115.15 -64.36
C VAL A 210 14.89 114.51 -65.74
N LEU A 211 15.79 113.62 -66.18
CA LEU A 211 15.70 112.90 -67.45
C LEU A 211 14.35 112.18 -67.61
N ALA A 212 13.89 111.49 -66.57
CA ALA A 212 12.63 110.74 -66.55
C ALA A 212 11.35 111.59 -66.78
N HIS A 213 11.46 112.92 -66.70
CA HIS A 213 10.34 113.86 -66.82
C HIS A 213 10.39 114.71 -68.10
N ILE A 214 11.38 114.51 -68.96
CA ILE A 214 11.54 115.25 -70.22
C ILE A 214 10.57 114.73 -71.30
N LEU A 215 9.94 115.65 -72.02
CA LEU A 215 9.19 115.40 -73.24
C LEU A 215 9.91 116.03 -74.44
N PRO A 216 10.57 115.24 -75.32
CA PRO A 216 11.13 115.77 -76.57
C PRO A 216 10.05 116.12 -77.60
N LYS A 217 10.21 117.24 -78.29
CA LYS A 217 9.49 117.57 -79.54
C LYS A 217 10.15 117.02 -80.81
N GLY A 218 11.41 116.60 -80.72
CA GLY A 218 12.22 116.10 -81.84
C GLY A 218 13.52 115.47 -81.34
N SER A 219 14.57 115.46 -82.16
CA SER A 219 15.88 114.96 -81.74
C SER A 219 16.60 115.88 -80.73
N PHE A 220 17.60 115.36 -80.03
CA PHE A 220 18.58 116.14 -79.26
C PHE A 220 19.90 116.22 -80.01
N SER A 221 20.50 117.40 -80.11
CA SER A 221 21.89 117.55 -80.59
C SER A 221 22.89 116.91 -79.62
N ASN A 222 22.61 116.91 -78.31
CA ASN A 222 23.48 116.30 -77.32
C ASN A 222 22.75 115.98 -76.00
N ILE A 223 22.99 114.80 -75.44
CA ILE A 223 22.53 114.36 -74.12
C ILE A 223 23.73 113.97 -73.26
N HIS A 224 23.90 114.64 -72.11
CA HIS A 224 24.86 114.28 -71.07
C HIS A 224 24.11 113.87 -69.81
N ILE A 225 24.30 112.61 -69.38
CA ILE A 225 23.79 112.06 -68.12
C ILE A 225 24.94 112.12 -67.11
N GLY A 226 24.93 113.15 -66.27
CA GLY A 226 26.10 113.61 -65.49
C GLY A 226 27.00 114.59 -66.28
N ASN A 227 28.14 114.96 -65.72
CA ASN A 227 29.16 115.81 -66.36
C ASN A 227 30.55 115.55 -65.73
N TYR A 228 31.62 116.13 -66.28
CA TYR A 228 33.00 116.00 -65.76
C TYR A 228 33.16 116.34 -64.27
N ASP A 229 32.45 117.36 -63.76
CA ASP A 229 32.46 117.73 -62.33
C ASP A 229 31.33 117.04 -61.51
N ALA A 230 30.54 116.20 -62.17
CA ALA A 230 29.33 115.56 -61.65
C ALA A 230 29.12 114.16 -62.28
N TYR A 231 30.11 113.28 -62.09
CA TYR A 231 29.94 111.84 -62.32
C TYR A 231 28.88 111.28 -61.36
N LEU A 232 28.09 110.33 -61.85
CA LEU A 232 26.99 109.69 -61.13
C LEU A 232 27.40 108.29 -60.66
N THR A 233 26.82 107.85 -59.55
CA THR A 233 27.05 106.49 -59.04
C THR A 233 26.43 105.44 -59.94
N ALA A 234 26.95 104.20 -59.88
CA ALA A 234 26.36 103.07 -60.59
C ALA A 234 24.86 102.90 -60.28
N GLN A 235 24.45 103.16 -59.02
CA GLN A 235 23.06 103.03 -58.56
C GLN A 235 22.11 104.10 -59.14
N GLU A 236 22.59 105.33 -59.36
CA GLU A 236 21.82 106.36 -60.07
C GLU A 236 21.66 106.03 -61.56
N LEU A 237 22.60 105.29 -62.13
CA LEU A 237 22.66 104.96 -63.56
C LEU A 237 21.92 103.66 -63.94
N ILE A 238 21.38 102.90 -62.98
CA ILE A 238 20.60 101.69 -63.30
C ILE A 238 19.30 102.07 -64.03
N GLY A 239 19.05 101.46 -65.18
CA GLY A 239 17.80 101.60 -65.95
C GLY A 239 17.65 102.93 -66.71
N VAL A 240 18.65 103.83 -66.71
CA VAL A 240 18.50 105.18 -67.33
C VAL A 240 18.20 105.13 -68.83
N GLY A 241 18.58 104.06 -69.51
CA GLY A 241 18.25 103.81 -70.91
C GLY A 241 16.75 103.66 -71.18
N GLN A 242 15.94 103.26 -70.19
CA GLN A 242 14.48 103.21 -70.32
C GLN A 242 13.89 104.61 -70.57
N TYR A 243 14.43 105.66 -69.95
CA TYR A 243 13.97 107.03 -70.13
C TYR A 243 14.29 107.60 -71.51
N LEU A 244 15.28 107.04 -72.21
CA LEU A 244 15.68 107.41 -73.57
C LEU A 244 14.88 106.66 -74.66
N SER A 245 13.88 105.86 -74.29
CA SER A 245 13.20 104.98 -75.24
C SER A 245 12.40 105.77 -76.29
N GLY A 246 12.67 105.49 -77.57
CA GLY A 246 12.13 106.22 -78.72
C GLY A 246 12.72 107.61 -78.97
N TRP A 247 13.74 108.03 -78.21
CA TRP A 247 14.43 109.32 -78.44
C TRP A 247 15.51 109.16 -79.54
N VAL A 248 15.86 110.27 -80.19
CA VAL A 248 16.93 110.33 -81.20
C VAL A 248 17.94 111.38 -80.79
N THR A 249 19.24 111.06 -80.82
CA THR A 249 20.31 112.03 -80.56
C THR A 249 21.59 111.75 -81.35
N ASP A 250 22.35 112.80 -81.65
CA ASP A 250 23.67 112.68 -82.27
C ASP A 250 24.74 112.20 -81.27
N TYR A 251 24.63 112.59 -80.00
CA TYR A 251 25.61 112.29 -78.94
C TYR A 251 24.91 111.94 -77.62
N LEU A 252 25.27 110.80 -77.03
CA LEU A 252 24.99 110.46 -75.63
C LEU A 252 26.31 110.31 -74.87
N THR A 253 26.49 111.04 -73.78
CA THR A 253 27.60 110.83 -72.84
C THR A 253 27.06 110.44 -71.46
N VAL A 254 27.58 109.35 -70.90
CA VAL A 254 27.26 108.88 -69.55
C VAL A 254 28.51 108.95 -68.68
N TYR A 255 28.40 109.66 -67.55
CA TYR A 255 29.51 109.85 -66.61
C TYR A 255 29.29 108.98 -65.37
N ALA A 256 29.99 107.86 -65.29
CA ALA A 256 29.91 106.91 -64.17
C ALA A 256 31.13 107.00 -63.24
N SER A 257 30.97 107.05 -61.93
CA SER A 257 32.11 107.00 -60.99
C SER A 257 32.67 105.59 -60.87
N SER A 258 31.82 104.61 -60.53
CA SER A 258 32.20 103.27 -60.07
C SER A 258 31.44 102.10 -60.75
N MET A 259 30.85 102.33 -61.92
CA MET A 259 30.05 101.31 -62.62
C MET A 259 30.94 100.27 -63.33
N THR A 260 30.75 98.99 -63.00
CA THR A 260 31.47 97.84 -63.58
C THR A 260 30.65 97.08 -64.61
N ASP A 261 29.33 97.01 -64.41
CA ASP A 261 28.36 96.35 -65.27
C ASP A 261 27.58 97.41 -66.06
N PHE A 262 28.00 97.65 -67.30
CA PHE A 262 27.34 98.63 -68.17
C PHE A 262 26.05 98.11 -68.82
N SER A 263 25.72 96.81 -68.70
CA SER A 263 24.43 96.27 -69.15
C SER A 263 23.27 96.87 -68.35
N LYS A 264 23.51 97.23 -67.08
CA LYS A 264 22.55 97.90 -66.19
C LYS A 264 22.20 99.33 -66.60
N LEU A 265 22.87 99.91 -67.60
CA LEU A 265 22.38 101.15 -68.24
C LEU A 265 21.10 100.92 -69.06
N GLU A 266 20.82 99.68 -69.47
CA GLU A 266 19.63 99.27 -70.25
C GLU A 266 19.43 100.05 -71.55
N LEU A 267 20.54 100.34 -72.24
CA LEU A 267 20.57 101.03 -73.52
C LEU A 267 20.22 100.05 -74.65
N SER A 268 18.97 100.10 -75.14
CA SER A 268 18.55 99.31 -76.31
C SER A 268 19.37 99.67 -77.55
N PRO A 269 19.71 98.71 -78.42
CA PRO A 269 20.29 98.98 -79.73
C PRO A 269 19.48 99.94 -80.60
N GLU A 270 18.17 100.09 -80.34
CA GLU A 270 17.30 101.03 -81.04
C GLU A 270 17.53 102.50 -80.64
N HIS A 271 17.92 102.77 -79.39
CA HIS A 271 18.05 104.13 -78.85
C HIS A 271 19.21 104.92 -79.50
N HIS A 272 20.19 104.22 -80.10
CA HIS A 272 21.47 104.80 -80.52
C HIS A 272 21.91 104.42 -81.95
N GLN A 273 20.99 104.02 -82.83
CA GLN A 273 21.33 103.56 -84.19
C GLN A 273 22.11 104.57 -85.05
N ASN A 274 22.09 105.86 -84.69
CA ASN A 274 22.91 106.91 -85.31
C ASN A 274 23.69 107.78 -84.30
N SER A 275 23.72 107.43 -83.02
CA SER A 275 24.39 108.23 -81.97
C SER A 275 25.86 107.85 -81.81
N GLN A 276 26.71 108.80 -81.41
CA GLN A 276 27.96 108.50 -80.74
C GLN A 276 27.70 108.34 -79.24
N LEU A 277 28.17 107.25 -78.63
CA LEU A 277 27.95 106.96 -77.21
C LEU A 277 29.29 106.90 -76.47
N SER A 278 29.51 107.81 -75.54
CA SER A 278 30.70 107.83 -74.69
C SER A 278 30.34 107.42 -73.26
N ILE A 279 30.98 106.36 -72.75
CA ILE A 279 30.88 105.96 -71.34
C ILE A 279 32.21 106.33 -70.69
N MET A 280 32.16 107.32 -69.80
CA MET A 280 33.32 107.87 -69.12
C MET A 280 33.35 107.37 -67.68
N THR A 281 34.46 106.75 -67.26
CA THR A 281 34.69 106.37 -65.86
C THR A 281 35.69 107.30 -65.19
N GLN A 282 35.40 107.75 -63.97
CA GLN A 282 36.30 108.62 -63.20
C GLN A 282 37.36 107.84 -62.43
N GLU A 283 36.98 106.73 -61.80
CA GLU A 283 37.83 106.03 -60.84
C GLU A 283 38.79 105.03 -61.48
N LYS A 284 39.90 104.81 -60.78
CA LYS A 284 40.93 103.83 -61.15
C LYS A 284 40.57 102.48 -60.50
N ILE A 285 40.00 101.56 -61.27
CA ILE A 285 39.52 100.27 -60.75
C ILE A 285 40.69 99.29 -60.62
N LEU A 286 40.78 98.63 -59.46
CA LEU A 286 41.71 97.54 -59.20
C LEU A 286 40.98 96.20 -59.38
N LEU A 287 41.42 95.39 -60.34
CA LEU A 287 40.85 94.09 -60.69
C LEU A 287 41.58 92.96 -59.93
N GLU A 288 41.06 91.73 -60.03
CA GLU A 288 41.63 90.57 -59.35
C GLU A 288 43.09 90.29 -59.77
N PRO A 289 43.96 89.80 -58.86
CA PRO A 289 45.36 89.53 -59.17
C PRO A 289 45.52 88.34 -60.13
N MET A 290 46.25 88.54 -61.23
CA MET A 290 46.69 87.48 -62.11
C MET A 290 47.77 86.63 -61.41
N LEU A 291 47.54 85.32 -61.32
CA LEU A 291 48.51 84.36 -60.77
C LEU A 291 49.39 83.81 -61.88
N VAL A 292 50.71 83.88 -61.69
CA VAL A 292 51.74 83.46 -62.63
C VAL A 292 52.59 82.39 -61.94
N LYS A 293 52.40 81.12 -62.29
CA LYS A 293 53.14 80.02 -61.64
C LYS A 293 54.60 80.02 -62.10
N ASP A 294 55.52 79.53 -61.26
CA ASP A 294 56.93 79.47 -61.65
C ASP A 294 57.11 78.67 -62.96
N GLY A 295 57.98 79.19 -63.84
CA GLY A 295 58.17 78.70 -65.21
C GLY A 295 57.03 78.95 -66.21
N GLN A 296 55.87 79.52 -65.82
CA GLN A 296 54.73 79.78 -66.72
C GLN A 296 54.55 81.28 -66.99
N SER A 297 54.99 81.79 -68.16
CA SER A 297 54.82 83.20 -68.55
C SER A 297 53.64 83.48 -69.50
N ASP A 298 52.95 82.44 -69.97
CA ASP A 298 51.71 82.54 -70.76
C ASP A 298 50.50 82.28 -69.85
N VAL A 299 49.62 83.29 -69.66
CA VAL A 299 48.50 83.23 -68.71
C VAL A 299 47.24 83.85 -69.32
N VAL A 300 46.10 83.15 -69.20
CA VAL A 300 44.78 83.70 -69.56
C VAL A 300 44.18 84.40 -68.34
N TYR A 301 44.02 85.71 -68.42
CA TYR A 301 43.34 86.53 -67.43
C TYR A 301 41.85 86.62 -67.74
N LYS A 302 41.01 86.03 -66.87
CA LYS A 302 39.56 85.83 -67.08
C LYS A 302 38.71 86.68 -66.13
N ASP A 303 38.95 87.99 -66.08
CA ASP A 303 38.05 88.89 -65.36
C ASP A 303 36.64 88.90 -66.00
N ARG A 304 35.63 88.78 -65.15
CA ARG A 304 34.20 88.81 -65.49
C ARG A 304 33.41 89.80 -64.62
N MET A 305 34.06 90.58 -63.76
CA MET A 305 33.41 91.64 -62.97
C MET A 305 33.00 92.82 -63.84
N MET A 306 33.74 93.05 -64.93
CA MET A 306 33.51 94.13 -65.89
C MET A 306 32.74 93.60 -67.10
N VAL A 307 31.56 94.16 -67.40
CA VAL A 307 30.75 93.77 -68.57
C VAL A 307 30.25 94.97 -69.38
N ASP A 308 30.16 94.79 -70.69
CA ASP A 308 29.71 95.80 -71.65
C ASP A 308 28.19 96.05 -71.61
N THR A 309 27.69 97.01 -72.39
CA THR A 309 26.25 97.32 -72.49
C THR A 309 25.37 96.18 -73.01
N GLN A 310 25.96 95.07 -73.47
CA GLN A 310 25.28 93.86 -73.96
C GLN A 310 25.46 92.67 -73.00
N GLY A 311 26.17 92.84 -71.88
CA GLY A 311 26.44 91.80 -70.87
C GLY A 311 27.64 90.90 -71.19
N ASN A 312 28.44 91.19 -72.22
CA ASN A 312 29.67 90.44 -72.52
C ASN A 312 30.81 90.89 -71.61
N ALA A 313 31.76 90.01 -71.28
CA ALA A 313 32.95 90.35 -70.49
C ALA A 313 33.75 91.46 -71.19
N LEU A 314 33.94 92.62 -70.53
CA LEU A 314 34.48 93.82 -71.17
C LEU A 314 35.93 93.63 -71.65
N LEU A 315 36.71 92.80 -70.97
CA LEU A 315 38.10 92.48 -71.33
C LEU A 315 38.24 91.27 -72.30
N SER A 316 37.20 90.98 -73.09
CA SER A 316 37.18 89.91 -74.10
C SER A 316 37.10 90.43 -75.54
N SER A 317 37.33 89.53 -76.50
CA SER A 317 37.11 89.76 -77.94
C SER A 317 35.63 89.89 -78.35
N LEU A 318 34.69 89.49 -77.48
CA LEU A 318 33.25 89.68 -77.70
C LEU A 318 32.92 91.18 -77.63
N SER A 319 33.34 91.82 -76.53
CA SER A 319 33.13 93.24 -76.30
C SER A 319 34.01 94.11 -77.19
N ASN A 320 35.30 93.81 -77.32
CA ASN A 320 36.31 94.73 -77.87
C ASN A 320 37.02 94.24 -79.12
N LYS A 321 37.43 95.21 -79.96
CA LYS A 321 38.08 94.95 -81.24
C LYS A 321 39.60 94.92 -81.13
N LYS A 322 40.20 94.12 -82.02
CA LYS A 322 41.65 94.00 -82.26
C LYS A 322 42.45 95.33 -82.24
N TYR A 323 41.87 96.41 -82.76
CA TYR A 323 42.52 97.74 -82.81
C TYR A 323 42.34 98.56 -81.50
N SER A 324 42.64 97.95 -80.35
CA SER A 324 42.58 98.60 -79.03
C SER A 324 43.94 99.17 -78.63
N TYR A 325 43.97 100.35 -77.99
CA TYR A 325 45.19 101.02 -77.55
C TYR A 325 45.46 100.82 -76.05
N SER A 326 46.73 100.78 -75.65
CA SER A 326 47.23 100.87 -74.27
C SER A 326 46.76 99.81 -73.25
N ILE A 327 47.35 98.60 -73.38
CA ILE A 327 47.73 97.79 -72.21
C ILE A 327 49.23 97.98 -71.96
N ARG A 328 49.65 98.07 -70.68
CA ARG A 328 51.06 98.29 -70.28
C ARG A 328 51.37 97.53 -68.98
N GLY A 329 52.45 96.76 -68.93
CA GLY A 329 52.98 96.28 -67.65
C GLY A 329 53.73 97.38 -66.91
N ILE A 330 53.68 97.40 -65.58
CA ILE A 330 54.42 98.35 -64.73
C ILE A 330 55.02 97.59 -63.54
N ASP A 331 56.28 97.89 -63.20
CA ASP A 331 56.95 97.35 -62.01
C ASP A 331 56.81 98.26 -60.77
N LYS A 332 57.24 97.77 -59.60
CA LYS A 332 57.32 98.53 -58.34
C LYS A 332 58.09 99.86 -58.41
N ASN A 333 58.90 100.08 -59.43
CA ASN A 333 59.67 101.31 -59.64
C ASN A 333 58.94 102.30 -60.56
N GLY A 334 57.80 101.92 -61.14
CA GLY A 334 57.05 102.70 -62.12
C GLY A 334 57.58 102.58 -63.56
N TYR A 335 58.49 101.63 -63.85
CA TYR A 335 58.99 101.42 -65.20
C TYR A 335 57.90 100.78 -66.08
N ILE A 336 57.71 101.31 -67.28
CA ILE A 336 56.60 100.95 -68.18
C ILE A 336 57.08 99.96 -69.24
N PHE A 337 56.49 98.77 -69.25
CA PHE A 337 56.62 97.73 -70.27
C PHE A 337 55.46 97.86 -71.27
N PRO A 338 55.69 98.32 -72.51
CA PRO A 338 54.63 98.35 -73.52
C PRO A 338 54.28 96.92 -73.93
N LEU A 339 53.02 96.52 -73.75
CA LEU A 339 52.52 95.24 -74.26
C LEU A 339 51.83 95.52 -75.60
N TYR A 340 52.43 95.01 -76.67
CA TYR A 340 51.86 95.08 -78.01
C TYR A 340 50.91 93.90 -78.24
N GLU A 341 49.84 94.14 -79.00
CA GLU A 341 48.92 93.07 -79.37
C GLU A 341 49.62 92.05 -80.29
N ASN A 342 49.21 90.79 -80.23
CA ASN A 342 49.78 89.61 -80.89
C ASN A 342 51.11 89.16 -80.26
N ASP A 343 52.03 90.09 -79.99
CA ASP A 343 53.39 89.80 -79.47
C ASP A 343 53.44 89.68 -77.93
N GLY A 344 52.58 90.39 -77.19
CA GLY A 344 52.53 90.37 -75.72
C GLY A 344 51.14 90.10 -75.12
N PHE A 345 50.05 90.31 -75.88
CA PHE A 345 48.71 89.87 -75.48
C PHE A 345 47.80 89.62 -76.69
N GLU A 346 46.71 88.88 -76.47
CA GLU A 346 45.65 88.63 -77.44
C GLU A 346 44.28 88.59 -76.73
N LEU A 347 43.28 89.27 -77.29
CA LEU A 347 41.90 89.20 -76.78
C LEU A 347 41.25 87.89 -77.23
N THR A 348 40.70 87.16 -76.26
CA THR A 348 39.98 85.89 -76.46
C THR A 348 38.53 86.02 -75.98
N GLU A 349 37.68 85.03 -76.27
CA GLU A 349 36.30 85.01 -75.78
C GLU A 349 36.23 84.89 -74.24
N GLU A 350 37.27 84.33 -73.60
CA GLU A 350 37.33 84.12 -72.15
C GLU A 350 37.93 85.30 -71.37
N GLY A 351 38.57 86.26 -72.05
CA GLY A 351 39.36 87.33 -71.45
C GLY A 351 40.66 87.62 -72.22
N ILE A 352 41.71 88.07 -71.52
CA ILE A 352 43.00 88.43 -72.14
C ILE A 352 44.01 87.29 -72.00
N GLN A 353 44.44 86.70 -73.11
CA GLN A 353 45.63 85.83 -73.13
C GLN A 353 46.87 86.72 -73.15
N PHE A 354 47.61 86.78 -72.05
CA PHE A 354 48.95 87.35 -72.04
C PHE A 354 49.96 86.34 -72.55
N LYS A 355 50.93 86.81 -73.33
CA LYS A 355 52.01 86.01 -73.89
C LYS A 355 53.33 86.55 -73.35
N ASN A 356 54.12 85.68 -72.73
CA ASN A 356 55.42 86.00 -72.16
C ASN A 356 55.47 87.25 -71.24
N ILE A 357 54.72 87.23 -70.13
CA ILE A 357 54.72 88.30 -69.10
C ILE A 357 56.14 88.43 -68.48
N PRO A 358 56.75 89.64 -68.42
CA PRO A 358 58.04 89.83 -67.76
C PRO A 358 57.98 89.53 -66.25
N ALA A 359 59.00 88.83 -65.73
CA ALA A 359 59.08 88.34 -64.34
C ALA A 359 59.21 89.42 -63.23
N ASN A 360 59.02 90.69 -63.59
CA ASN A 360 59.15 91.84 -62.69
C ASN A 360 57.99 92.84 -62.84
N VAL A 361 56.90 92.46 -63.50
CA VAL A 361 55.67 93.27 -63.53
C VAL A 361 54.95 93.11 -62.18
N ASP A 362 54.66 94.23 -61.51
CA ASP A 362 53.84 94.26 -60.30
C ASP A 362 52.35 94.35 -60.64
N TYR A 363 52.01 95.07 -61.71
CA TYR A 363 50.65 95.15 -62.24
C TYR A 363 50.61 95.53 -63.72
N LEU A 364 49.52 95.16 -64.40
CA LEU A 364 49.17 95.61 -65.74
C LEU A 364 48.21 96.79 -65.64
N SER A 365 48.38 97.82 -66.47
CA SER A 365 47.48 98.97 -66.60
C SER A 365 46.77 98.92 -67.95
N ILE A 366 45.44 99.06 -67.94
CA ILE A 366 44.57 99.03 -69.13
C ILE A 366 43.83 100.37 -69.20
N THR A 367 43.93 101.08 -70.33
CA THR A 367 43.30 102.40 -70.51
C THR A 367 42.67 102.56 -71.90
N SER A 368 41.39 102.97 -71.95
CA SER A 368 40.55 103.12 -73.16
C SER A 368 40.29 101.81 -73.94
N LEU A 369 39.01 101.47 -74.16
CA LEU A 369 38.60 100.27 -74.89
C LEU A 369 37.66 100.64 -76.06
N VAL A 370 37.82 99.94 -77.20
CA VAL A 370 37.12 100.22 -78.47
C VAL A 370 36.30 99.00 -78.91
N PRO A 371 34.96 99.06 -78.85
CA PRO A 371 34.11 97.89 -78.98
C PRO A 371 34.08 97.26 -80.38
N ASN A 372 33.68 96.00 -80.45
CA ASN A 372 33.78 95.21 -81.67
C ASN A 372 32.77 95.68 -82.74
N ARG A 373 31.47 95.79 -82.40
CA ARG A 373 30.41 96.52 -83.12
C ARG A 373 29.20 96.86 -82.22
N LEU A 374 28.51 97.95 -82.53
CA LEU A 374 27.06 97.93 -82.71
C LEU A 374 26.75 98.20 -84.21
N SER A 375 25.59 97.75 -84.68
CA SER A 375 25.16 97.71 -86.09
C SER A 375 26.06 96.91 -87.05
N THR A 376 25.43 96.03 -87.82
CA THR A 376 26.04 95.25 -88.91
C THR A 376 25.86 95.89 -90.29
N GLU A 377 25.03 96.94 -90.41
CA GLU A 377 24.89 97.66 -91.69
C GLU A 377 26.08 98.57 -91.97
N ARG A 378 26.42 98.72 -93.25
CA ARG A 378 27.78 99.10 -93.69
C ARG A 378 27.89 100.52 -94.25
N ALA A 379 26.99 101.43 -93.84
CA ALA A 379 26.72 102.68 -94.55
C ALA A 379 26.59 103.96 -93.69
N ALA A 380 27.04 103.95 -92.43
CA ALA A 380 27.20 105.17 -91.63
C ALA A 380 28.47 105.12 -90.76
N SER A 381 29.07 106.27 -90.47
CA SER A 381 30.23 106.42 -89.58
C SER A 381 29.81 106.97 -88.21
N THR A 382 28.66 106.53 -87.73
CA THR A 382 27.95 106.96 -86.52
C THR A 382 27.40 105.70 -85.85
N GLY A 383 27.50 105.59 -84.51
CA GLY A 383 27.24 104.32 -83.79
C GLY A 383 28.46 103.70 -83.08
N THR A 384 29.56 104.43 -82.88
CA THR A 384 30.66 103.98 -82.03
C THR A 384 30.36 104.24 -80.56
N ILE A 385 30.30 103.17 -79.75
CA ILE A 385 30.52 103.28 -78.31
C ILE A 385 32.01 103.51 -78.05
N GLN A 386 32.39 104.33 -77.07
CA GLN A 386 33.75 104.37 -76.52
C GLN A 386 33.72 104.22 -75.00
N TYR A 387 34.53 103.31 -74.47
CA TYR A 387 34.71 103.09 -73.03
C TYR A 387 36.01 103.77 -72.58
N LEU A 388 35.91 104.95 -71.95
CA LEU A 388 37.06 105.67 -71.41
C LEU A 388 37.34 105.20 -69.98
N VAL A 389 38.17 104.16 -69.90
CA VAL A 389 38.43 103.34 -68.71
C VAL A 389 39.87 103.45 -68.19
N ASN A 390 40.07 103.12 -66.91
CA ASN A 390 41.36 103.17 -66.21
C ASN A 390 41.47 102.03 -65.19
N TYR A 391 41.99 100.87 -65.60
CA TYR A 391 42.03 99.66 -64.78
C TYR A 391 43.47 99.21 -64.47
N GLN A 392 43.65 98.50 -63.35
CA GLN A 392 44.88 97.79 -63.03
C GLN A 392 44.65 96.34 -62.56
N VAL A 393 45.47 95.42 -63.08
CA VAL A 393 45.50 93.99 -62.75
C VAL A 393 46.82 93.67 -62.05
N PRO A 394 46.86 93.39 -60.73
CA PRO A 394 48.09 92.98 -60.05
C PRO A 394 48.63 91.64 -60.55
N VAL A 395 49.93 91.39 -60.36
CA VAL A 395 50.59 90.12 -60.73
C VAL A 395 51.20 89.47 -59.49
N LYS A 396 51.04 88.16 -59.32
CA LYS A 396 51.60 87.38 -58.20
C LYS A 396 52.22 86.06 -58.65
N TYR A 397 53.33 85.67 -58.03
CA TYR A 397 54.08 84.43 -58.34
C TYR A 397 53.92 83.37 -57.22
N VAL A 398 53.87 82.08 -57.57
CA VAL A 398 53.59 80.96 -56.63
C VAL A 398 54.37 79.66 -56.96
N ASN A 399 54.66 78.85 -55.92
CA ASN A 399 55.56 77.69 -55.95
C ASN A 399 54.87 76.36 -55.53
N THR A 400 55.38 75.22 -56.00
CA THR A 400 54.94 73.85 -55.64
C THR A 400 55.39 73.39 -54.26
N ALA A 401 54.63 72.49 -53.62
CA ALA A 401 54.94 71.87 -52.33
C ALA A 401 55.41 70.41 -52.46
N GLU A 402 55.84 69.82 -51.34
CA GLU A 402 56.10 68.39 -51.17
C GLU A 402 54.84 67.60 -50.79
N ASP A 403 54.86 66.28 -51.00
CA ASP A 403 53.71 65.39 -50.80
C ASP A 403 53.39 65.08 -49.32
N VAL A 404 52.11 64.80 -49.05
CA VAL A 404 51.62 64.23 -47.78
C VAL A 404 51.34 62.73 -47.97
N THR A 405 51.95 61.87 -47.14
CA THR A 405 51.74 60.41 -47.19
C THR A 405 50.89 59.93 -46.03
N VAL A 406 49.76 59.28 -46.33
CA VAL A 406 48.87 58.64 -45.36
C VAL A 406 49.11 57.13 -45.34
N LYS A 407 49.27 56.54 -44.15
CA LYS A 407 49.58 55.13 -43.93
C LYS A 407 48.57 54.44 -43.00
N TYR A 408 48.39 53.13 -43.17
CA TYR A 408 47.43 52.30 -42.41
C TYR A 408 48.10 51.01 -41.95
N HIS A 409 48.39 50.87 -40.65
CA HIS A 409 49.15 49.76 -40.08
C HIS A 409 48.52 49.20 -38.79
N ASP A 410 48.88 47.97 -38.43
CA ASP A 410 48.62 47.44 -37.09
C ASP A 410 49.65 47.94 -36.05
N GLU A 411 49.48 47.55 -34.78
CA GLU A 411 50.41 47.89 -33.70
C GLU A 411 51.85 47.39 -33.89
N ASN A 412 52.06 46.38 -34.75
CA ASN A 412 53.37 45.80 -35.08
C ASN A 412 54.00 46.48 -36.31
N GLY A 413 53.31 47.43 -36.95
CA GLY A 413 53.75 48.08 -38.18
C GLY A 413 53.43 47.29 -39.46
N GLN A 414 52.66 46.20 -39.39
CA GLN A 414 52.20 45.49 -40.59
C GLN A 414 51.19 46.37 -41.33
N THR A 415 51.45 46.67 -42.61
CA THR A 415 50.51 47.40 -43.47
C THR A 415 49.19 46.64 -43.59
N LEU A 416 48.07 47.32 -43.29
CA LEU A 416 46.71 46.77 -43.38
C LEU A 416 45.97 47.23 -44.64
N ALA A 417 46.25 48.45 -45.12
CA ALA A 417 45.70 48.97 -46.37
C ALA A 417 46.75 49.81 -47.12
N PRO A 418 46.67 49.94 -48.46
CA PRO A 418 47.61 50.74 -49.23
C PRO A 418 47.68 52.20 -48.76
N ASN A 419 48.90 52.75 -48.79
CA ASN A 419 49.14 54.16 -48.52
C ASN A 419 48.40 55.05 -49.53
N VAL A 420 48.12 56.29 -49.13
CA VAL A 420 47.54 57.33 -50.00
C VAL A 420 48.49 58.52 -50.01
N THR A 421 48.75 59.08 -51.19
CA THR A 421 49.58 60.28 -51.35
C THR A 421 48.72 61.44 -51.80
N LEU A 422 48.92 62.61 -51.19
CA LEU A 422 48.28 63.88 -51.55
C LEU A 422 49.37 64.87 -52.00
N SER A 423 49.06 65.74 -52.96
CA SER A 423 49.99 66.72 -53.57
C SER A 423 49.33 68.09 -53.71
N GLY A 424 50.10 69.19 -53.62
CA GLY A 424 49.57 70.55 -53.71
C GLY A 424 50.62 71.65 -53.94
N TYR A 425 50.22 72.91 -53.76
CA TYR A 425 51.11 74.09 -53.70
C TYR A 425 51.33 74.55 -52.26
N VAL A 426 52.39 75.32 -51.99
CA VAL A 426 52.73 75.72 -50.61
C VAL A 426 51.63 76.61 -50.03
N GLY A 427 50.99 76.15 -48.95
CA GLY A 427 49.86 76.81 -48.30
C GLY A 427 48.47 76.30 -48.72
N ASP A 428 48.36 75.40 -49.70
CA ASP A 428 47.09 74.71 -49.99
C ASP A 428 46.67 73.83 -48.78
N PRO A 429 45.38 73.71 -48.45
CA PRO A 429 44.92 72.84 -47.37
C PRO A 429 44.87 71.36 -47.79
N PHE A 430 45.14 70.45 -46.86
CA PHE A 430 44.89 69.00 -47.00
C PHE A 430 44.07 68.45 -45.83
N THR A 431 43.44 67.29 -46.06
CA THR A 431 42.72 66.51 -45.05
C THR A 431 42.93 65.02 -45.27
N THR A 432 42.89 64.21 -44.20
CA THR A 432 43.08 62.75 -44.26
C THR A 432 41.93 61.98 -43.63
N GLU A 433 41.56 60.87 -44.28
CA GLU A 433 40.47 60.00 -43.88
C GLU A 433 40.98 58.70 -43.26
N GLU A 434 40.24 58.18 -42.29
CA GLU A 434 40.41 56.81 -41.80
C GLU A 434 39.79 55.82 -42.78
N LYS A 435 40.32 54.59 -42.81
CA LYS A 435 39.71 53.47 -43.53
C LYS A 435 39.02 52.53 -42.56
N ASP A 436 37.87 52.00 -42.94
CA ASP A 436 37.32 50.79 -42.35
C ASP A 436 38.14 49.57 -42.80
N ILE A 437 38.44 48.65 -41.87
CA ILE A 437 39.33 47.51 -42.08
C ILE A 437 38.78 46.32 -41.26
N SER A 438 38.08 45.38 -41.90
CA SER A 438 37.50 44.19 -41.24
C SER A 438 38.52 43.44 -40.37
N GLY A 439 38.07 42.99 -39.19
CA GLY A 439 38.92 42.43 -38.14
C GLY A 439 39.78 43.43 -37.35
N TYR A 440 39.75 44.74 -37.66
CA TYR A 440 40.54 45.77 -36.98
C TYR A 440 39.73 47.03 -36.59
N THR A 441 40.07 47.61 -35.45
CA THR A 441 39.53 48.88 -34.93
C THR A 441 40.64 49.94 -34.84
N LEU A 442 40.33 51.19 -35.17
CA LEU A 442 41.30 52.29 -35.10
C LEU A 442 41.70 52.57 -33.64
N LYS A 443 42.98 52.39 -33.32
CA LYS A 443 43.52 52.56 -31.96
C LYS A 443 44.02 53.98 -31.70
N LYS A 444 44.71 54.58 -32.69
CA LYS A 444 45.27 55.94 -32.62
C LYS A 444 45.59 56.48 -34.01
N ILE A 445 45.77 57.79 -34.10
CA ILE A 445 46.28 58.51 -35.27
C ILE A 445 47.57 59.21 -34.86
N GLN A 446 48.55 59.29 -35.76
CA GLN A 446 49.84 59.96 -35.55
C GLN A 446 50.09 60.92 -36.71
N GLY A 447 50.43 62.18 -36.42
CA GLY A 447 50.46 63.25 -37.42
C GLY A 447 49.11 63.97 -37.55
N ASP A 448 49.13 65.17 -38.13
CA ASP A 448 47.97 66.06 -38.18
C ASP A 448 47.03 65.69 -39.35
N ARG A 449 45.78 65.33 -39.03
CA ARG A 449 44.76 64.94 -40.04
C ARG A 449 44.38 66.05 -41.00
N ILE A 450 44.55 67.30 -40.59
CA ILE A 450 44.17 68.51 -41.34
C ILE A 450 45.33 69.48 -41.19
N GLY A 451 45.80 70.02 -42.30
CA GLY A 451 46.94 70.94 -42.32
C GLY A 451 47.05 71.67 -43.65
N THR A 452 48.21 72.29 -43.88
CA THR A 452 48.57 72.87 -45.18
C THR A 452 49.82 72.20 -45.73
N PHE A 453 49.85 72.02 -47.05
CA PHE A 453 51.03 71.57 -47.79
C PHE A 453 52.21 72.53 -47.58
N SER A 454 53.41 71.98 -47.42
CA SER A 454 54.64 72.73 -47.12
C SER A 454 55.79 72.36 -48.06
N ASP A 455 56.92 73.05 -47.93
CA ASP A 455 58.18 72.71 -48.59
C ASP A 455 58.91 71.50 -47.95
N VAL A 456 58.23 70.78 -47.05
CA VAL A 456 58.70 69.55 -46.40
C VAL A 456 57.61 68.48 -46.52
N ALA A 457 57.99 67.25 -46.90
CA ALA A 457 57.07 66.13 -46.98
C ALA A 457 56.48 65.77 -45.60
N GLN A 458 55.17 65.50 -45.55
CA GLN A 458 54.41 65.29 -44.32
C GLN A 458 53.85 63.85 -44.24
N GLU A 459 53.63 63.32 -43.04
CA GLU A 459 53.16 61.94 -42.84
C GLU A 459 52.04 61.85 -41.79
N VAL A 460 51.00 61.07 -42.11
CA VAL A 460 49.89 60.73 -41.20
C VAL A 460 49.72 59.22 -41.13
N VAL A 461 49.74 58.64 -39.93
CA VAL A 461 49.66 57.19 -39.72
C VAL A 461 48.43 56.85 -38.88
N TYR A 462 47.51 56.10 -39.47
CA TYR A 462 46.39 55.46 -38.78
C TYR A 462 46.87 54.09 -38.27
N VAL A 463 46.86 53.90 -36.96
CA VAL A 463 47.31 52.67 -36.29
C VAL A 463 46.12 51.96 -35.68
N TYR A 464 45.94 50.70 -36.05
CA TYR A 464 44.80 49.88 -35.69
C TYR A 464 45.21 48.75 -34.74
N GLU A 465 44.28 48.30 -33.91
CA GLU A 465 44.36 47.05 -33.15
C GLU A 465 43.30 46.06 -33.67
N ARG A 466 43.39 44.78 -33.29
CA ARG A 466 42.35 43.81 -33.70
C ARG A 466 41.04 44.06 -32.97
N SER A 467 39.94 43.95 -33.70
CA SER A 467 38.58 44.03 -33.15
C SER A 467 38.36 42.92 -32.13
N ASP A 468 37.60 43.20 -31.07
CA ASP A 468 37.04 42.16 -30.22
C ASP A 468 36.14 41.26 -31.05
N ALA A 469 36.32 39.94 -30.87
CA ALA A 469 35.49 38.95 -31.53
C ALA A 469 34.19 38.74 -30.75
N ALA A 470 33.19 38.21 -31.44
CA ALA A 470 32.02 37.69 -30.76
C ALA A 470 32.39 36.44 -29.93
N PRO A 471 31.71 36.18 -28.80
CA PRO A 471 32.07 35.12 -27.89
C PRO A 471 31.96 33.72 -28.51
N VAL A 472 32.85 32.84 -28.08
CA VAL A 472 32.74 31.38 -28.27
C VAL A 472 32.06 30.81 -27.02
N THR A 473 30.89 30.20 -27.18
CA THR A 473 30.13 29.59 -26.09
C THR A 473 30.30 28.08 -26.13
N VAL A 474 30.90 27.52 -25.07
CA VAL A 474 31.08 26.07 -24.91
C VAL A 474 29.93 25.50 -24.08
N ARG A 475 29.09 24.66 -24.69
CA ARG A 475 27.95 23.98 -24.05
C ARG A 475 28.31 22.54 -23.68
N TYR A 476 27.66 22.03 -22.64
CA TYR A 476 27.88 20.68 -22.11
C TYR A 476 26.52 20.00 -21.97
N GLU A 477 26.21 19.07 -22.87
CA GLU A 477 24.84 18.52 -23.04
C GLU A 477 24.85 17.00 -23.07
N ASP A 478 23.73 16.36 -22.71
CA ASP A 478 23.57 14.92 -22.91
C ASP A 478 23.14 14.56 -24.35
N THR A 479 22.95 13.26 -24.60
CA THR A 479 22.48 12.72 -25.90
C THR A 479 21.05 13.13 -26.27
N GLU A 480 20.30 13.78 -25.38
CA GLU A 480 18.95 14.30 -25.60
C GLU A 480 18.94 15.83 -25.77
N GLY A 481 20.07 16.51 -25.53
CA GLY A 481 20.21 17.97 -25.60
C GLY A 481 19.98 18.70 -24.27
N ASN A 482 19.93 17.99 -23.14
CA ASN A 482 19.77 18.62 -21.82
C ASN A 482 21.10 19.19 -21.32
N GLU A 483 21.10 20.44 -20.84
CA GLU A 483 22.31 21.11 -20.33
C GLU A 483 22.76 20.51 -18.98
N LEU A 484 23.95 19.91 -18.94
CA LEU A 484 24.52 19.20 -17.77
C LEU A 484 25.37 20.09 -16.88
N ALA A 485 25.90 21.18 -17.42
CA ALA A 485 26.67 22.17 -16.68
C ALA A 485 26.60 23.52 -17.39
N ALA A 486 26.56 24.61 -16.61
CA ALA A 486 26.51 25.97 -17.14
C ALA A 486 27.65 26.21 -18.16
N PRO A 487 27.35 26.86 -19.31
CA PRO A 487 28.26 26.99 -20.43
C PRO A 487 29.44 27.91 -20.12
N THR A 488 30.58 27.61 -20.74
CA THR A 488 31.81 28.41 -20.59
C THR A 488 31.91 29.39 -21.74
N VAL A 489 31.90 30.70 -21.45
CA VAL A 489 32.10 31.76 -22.46
C VAL A 489 33.57 32.09 -22.58
N MET A 490 34.10 32.02 -23.80
CA MET A 490 35.48 32.40 -24.14
C MET A 490 35.47 33.64 -25.04
N ASN A 491 36.27 34.64 -24.68
CA ASN A 491 36.39 35.92 -25.40
C ASN A 491 37.80 36.05 -25.98
N GLY A 492 37.92 36.72 -27.13
CA GLY A 492 39.20 36.94 -27.81
C GLY A 492 39.15 38.05 -28.86
N LYS A 493 40.25 38.23 -29.58
CA LYS A 493 40.34 39.14 -30.74
C LYS A 493 40.18 38.37 -32.05
N VAL A 494 39.58 39.00 -33.06
CA VAL A 494 39.29 38.36 -34.36
C VAL A 494 40.55 37.75 -34.97
N GLY A 495 40.45 36.51 -35.46
CA GLY A 495 41.55 35.78 -36.10
C GLY A 495 42.61 35.19 -35.15
N LEU A 496 42.47 35.32 -33.82
CA LEU A 496 43.26 34.53 -32.87
C LEU A 496 42.66 33.11 -32.70
N PRO A 497 43.49 32.09 -32.39
CA PRO A 497 42.99 30.75 -32.12
C PRO A 497 42.29 30.63 -30.76
N TYR A 498 41.38 29.67 -30.66
CA TYR A 498 40.86 29.15 -29.39
C TYR A 498 40.93 27.62 -29.33
N THR A 499 41.02 27.11 -28.11
CA THR A 499 40.90 25.70 -27.76
C THR A 499 39.95 25.60 -26.57
N SER A 500 38.89 24.81 -26.71
CA SER A 500 38.05 24.40 -25.60
C SER A 500 38.43 23.01 -25.11
N GLU A 501 38.11 22.72 -23.85
CA GLU A 501 38.24 21.39 -23.27
C GLU A 501 36.89 20.89 -22.75
N ALA A 502 36.74 19.57 -22.69
CA ALA A 502 35.61 18.93 -22.04
C ALA A 502 35.69 19.17 -20.52
N LYS A 503 34.52 19.32 -19.89
CA LYS A 503 34.38 19.53 -18.45
C LYS A 503 34.21 18.17 -17.78
N ALA A 504 34.89 17.93 -16.66
CA ALA A 504 34.61 16.76 -15.84
C ALA A 504 33.23 16.95 -15.17
N ILE A 505 32.31 16.01 -15.39
CA ILE A 505 30.96 16.01 -14.84
C ILE A 505 30.73 14.64 -14.19
N ASN A 506 30.60 14.59 -12.87
CA ASN A 506 30.48 13.32 -12.12
C ASN A 506 29.30 12.48 -12.61
N GLY A 507 29.51 11.17 -12.82
CA GLY A 507 28.50 10.28 -13.41
C GLY A 507 28.29 10.41 -14.93
N TRP A 508 29.12 11.16 -15.66
CA TRP A 508 29.04 11.30 -17.12
C TRP A 508 30.43 11.22 -17.78
N TYR A 509 30.49 10.72 -19.01
CA TYR A 509 31.69 10.74 -19.86
C TYR A 509 31.41 11.44 -21.20
N VAL A 510 32.46 11.97 -21.85
CA VAL A 510 32.35 12.59 -23.17
C VAL A 510 32.07 11.50 -24.20
N SER A 511 30.89 11.53 -24.82
CA SER A 511 30.48 10.60 -25.87
C SER A 511 30.87 11.14 -27.26
N GLN A 512 30.79 12.47 -27.46
CA GLN A 512 31.30 13.15 -28.66
C GLN A 512 32.03 14.45 -28.33
N THR A 513 33.24 14.59 -28.86
CA THR A 513 34.00 15.85 -28.90
C THR A 513 33.68 16.58 -30.20
N PRO A 514 33.28 17.86 -30.17
CA PRO A 514 32.92 18.60 -31.38
C PRO A 514 34.15 18.95 -32.23
N ILE A 515 33.98 18.98 -33.54
CA ILE A 515 35.07 19.22 -34.51
C ILE A 515 35.68 20.63 -34.33
N ASN A 516 34.85 21.62 -33.95
CA ASN A 516 35.27 22.99 -33.67
C ASN A 516 35.73 23.22 -32.21
N ALA A 517 36.06 22.17 -31.45
CA ALA A 517 36.76 22.33 -30.16
C ALA A 517 38.11 23.05 -30.27
N ASN A 518 38.69 23.12 -31.48
CA ASN A 518 39.78 24.02 -31.82
C ASN A 518 39.37 24.85 -33.04
N GLY A 519 39.59 26.16 -32.99
CA GLY A 519 39.14 27.08 -34.04
C GLY A 519 39.80 28.44 -33.95
N THR A 520 39.22 29.44 -34.63
CA THR A 520 39.63 30.84 -34.55
C THR A 520 38.43 31.73 -34.27
N TYR A 521 38.62 32.73 -33.41
CA TYR A 521 37.63 33.72 -33.05
C TYR A 521 37.15 34.52 -34.28
N SER A 522 35.83 34.67 -34.45
CA SER A 522 35.21 35.38 -35.58
C SER A 522 34.34 36.58 -35.17
N GLU A 523 33.98 37.42 -36.13
CA GLU A 523 33.03 38.53 -35.96
C GLU A 523 31.60 38.02 -35.61
N THR A 524 31.25 36.79 -36.00
CA THR A 524 30.05 36.08 -35.57
C THR A 524 30.30 35.22 -34.34
N ALA A 525 29.33 35.13 -33.42
CA ALA A 525 29.42 34.24 -32.25
C ALA A 525 29.50 32.76 -32.69
N GLN A 526 30.20 31.94 -31.89
CA GLN A 526 30.49 30.55 -32.22
C GLN A 526 30.04 29.64 -31.07
N GLU A 527 29.56 28.44 -31.38
CA GLU A 527 29.03 27.50 -30.39
C GLU A 527 29.76 26.15 -30.49
N VAL A 528 30.18 25.61 -29.35
CA VAL A 528 30.97 24.39 -29.24
C VAL A 528 30.28 23.44 -28.25
N VAL A 529 29.61 22.41 -28.75
CA VAL A 529 28.80 21.49 -27.92
C VAL A 529 29.54 20.19 -27.67
N TYR A 530 29.90 19.92 -26.41
CA TYR A 530 30.35 18.60 -25.99
C TYR A 530 29.15 17.75 -25.61
N VAL A 531 29.00 16.59 -26.26
CA VAL A 531 27.92 15.64 -25.97
C VAL A 531 28.44 14.58 -25.02
N TYR A 532 27.77 14.42 -23.88
CA TYR A 532 28.08 13.45 -22.85
C TYR A 532 27.09 12.30 -22.86
N GLU A 533 27.54 11.13 -22.43
CA GLU A 533 26.68 10.02 -22.08
C GLU A 533 26.87 9.67 -20.61
N ARG A 534 25.78 9.26 -19.97
CA ARG A 534 25.75 8.94 -18.53
C ARG A 534 26.55 7.66 -18.28
N SER A 535 27.42 7.68 -17.28
CA SER A 535 28.27 6.54 -16.92
C SER A 535 27.44 5.37 -16.39
N ASP A 536 27.86 4.15 -16.71
CA ASP A 536 27.34 2.96 -16.04
C ASP A 536 27.69 3.01 -14.55
N ALA A 537 26.72 2.66 -13.71
CA ALA A 537 26.90 2.62 -12.26
C ALA A 537 27.42 1.27 -11.79
N ALA A 538 27.97 1.24 -10.58
CA ALA A 538 28.22 -0.03 -9.91
C ALA A 538 26.87 -0.68 -9.51
N PRO A 539 26.79 -2.03 -9.52
CA PRO A 539 25.53 -2.73 -9.27
C PRO A 539 25.00 -2.50 -7.85
N VAL A 540 23.67 -2.46 -7.75
CA VAL A 540 22.95 -2.57 -6.48
C VAL A 540 22.63 -4.04 -6.26
N THR A 541 23.02 -4.60 -5.11
CA THR A 541 22.77 -6.00 -4.76
C THR A 541 21.72 -6.07 -3.65
N VAL A 542 20.59 -6.69 -3.96
CA VAL A 542 19.48 -6.90 -3.02
C VAL A 542 19.59 -8.29 -2.40
N ARG A 543 19.76 -8.36 -1.08
CA ARG A 543 19.85 -9.60 -0.29
C ARG A 543 18.53 -9.85 0.46
N TYR A 544 18.25 -11.12 0.71
CA TYR A 544 17.04 -11.58 1.41
C TYR A 544 17.47 -12.53 2.52
N GLU A 545 17.45 -12.06 3.77
CA GLU A 545 18.09 -12.75 4.91
C GLU A 545 17.14 -12.87 6.10
N ASP A 546 17.36 -13.85 6.98
CA ASP A 546 16.65 -13.93 8.26
C ASP A 546 17.27 -13.02 9.34
N THR A 547 16.64 -13.00 10.52
CA THR A 547 17.12 -12.26 11.71
C THR A 547 18.48 -12.73 12.26
N GLU A 548 19.04 -13.83 11.76
CA GLU A 548 20.38 -14.34 12.11
C GLU A 548 21.42 -14.04 11.03
N GLY A 549 21.01 -13.53 9.85
CA GLY A 549 21.87 -13.25 8.70
C GLY A 549 22.04 -14.42 7.74
N ASN A 550 21.17 -15.45 7.79
CA ASN A 550 21.20 -16.54 6.82
C ASN A 550 20.48 -16.14 5.53
N GLU A 551 21.09 -16.40 4.37
CA GLU A 551 20.50 -16.12 3.06
C GLU A 551 19.31 -17.05 2.75
N LEU A 552 18.12 -16.47 2.59
CA LEU A 552 16.86 -17.20 2.34
C LEU A 552 16.54 -17.36 0.86
N ALA A 553 17.07 -16.47 0.01
CA ALA A 553 16.93 -16.54 -1.43
C ALA A 553 18.12 -15.86 -2.11
N ALA A 554 18.56 -16.43 -3.25
CA ALA A 554 19.66 -15.88 -4.03
C ALA A 554 19.45 -14.38 -4.35
N PRO A 555 20.50 -13.54 -4.17
CA PRO A 555 20.38 -12.09 -4.26
C PRO A 555 20.09 -11.60 -5.68
N THR A 556 19.40 -10.47 -5.76
CA THR A 556 19.02 -9.83 -7.03
C THR A 556 20.00 -8.70 -7.34
N VAL A 557 20.63 -8.74 -8.52
CA VAL A 557 21.56 -7.69 -8.97
C VAL A 557 20.81 -6.74 -9.91
N MET A 558 20.79 -5.46 -9.57
CA MET A 558 20.22 -4.38 -10.36
C MET A 558 21.34 -3.50 -10.94
N ASN A 559 21.26 -3.20 -12.24
CA ASN A 559 22.23 -2.38 -12.95
C ASN A 559 21.54 -1.11 -13.48
N GLY A 560 22.26 0.00 -13.54
CA GLY A 560 21.75 1.28 -14.03
C GLY A 560 22.88 2.25 -14.39
N LYS A 561 22.53 3.50 -14.69
CA LYS A 561 23.48 4.59 -14.95
C LYS A 561 23.49 5.59 -13.80
N VAL A 562 24.64 6.21 -13.53
CA VAL A 562 24.89 7.00 -12.31
C VAL A 562 23.88 8.13 -12.12
N GLY A 563 23.37 8.27 -10.90
CA GLY A 563 22.38 9.29 -10.54
C GLY A 563 20.96 9.06 -11.08
N LEU A 564 20.67 7.92 -11.71
CA LEU A 564 19.28 7.47 -11.92
C LEU A 564 18.73 6.82 -10.64
N PRO A 565 17.42 6.87 -10.38
CA PRO A 565 16.81 6.20 -9.24
C PRO A 565 16.78 4.68 -9.40
N TYR A 566 16.76 3.97 -8.28
CA TYR A 566 16.32 2.58 -8.18
C TYR A 566 15.28 2.40 -7.07
N THR A 567 14.41 1.41 -7.28
CA THR A 567 13.48 0.87 -6.30
C THR A 567 13.66 -0.64 -6.28
N SER A 568 14.12 -1.19 -5.15
CA SER A 568 14.12 -2.63 -4.93
C SER A 568 12.78 -3.08 -4.35
N GLU A 569 12.44 -4.35 -4.56
CA GLU A 569 11.28 -4.98 -3.94
C GLU A 569 11.69 -6.18 -3.08
N SER A 570 10.95 -6.41 -2.01
CA SER A 570 11.03 -7.64 -1.22
C SER A 570 10.52 -8.84 -2.02
N LYS A 571 11.24 -9.96 -1.96
CA LYS A 571 10.83 -11.22 -2.56
C LYS A 571 9.80 -11.93 -1.68
N ALA A 572 8.80 -12.56 -2.28
CA ALA A 572 7.95 -13.51 -1.55
C ALA A 572 8.72 -14.81 -1.28
N ILE A 573 8.73 -15.28 -0.03
CA ILE A 573 9.45 -16.48 0.40
C ILE A 573 8.49 -17.30 1.29
N ASN A 574 8.09 -18.50 0.84
CA ASN A 574 7.07 -19.30 1.52
C ASN A 574 7.48 -19.60 2.98
N GLY A 575 6.55 -19.39 3.93
CA GLY A 575 6.82 -19.52 5.36
C GLY A 575 7.56 -18.35 6.03
N TRP A 576 7.81 -17.24 5.33
CA TRP A 576 8.47 -16.05 5.87
C TRP A 576 7.75 -14.75 5.50
N TYR A 577 7.82 -13.73 6.36
CA TYR A 577 7.41 -12.35 6.07
C TYR A 577 8.57 -11.38 6.24
N VAL A 578 8.51 -10.22 5.57
CA VAL A 578 9.49 -9.14 5.74
C VAL A 578 9.28 -8.52 7.13
N SER A 579 10.25 -8.69 8.02
CA SER A 579 10.23 -8.08 9.36
C SER A 579 10.86 -6.69 9.37
N GLN A 580 11.83 -6.42 8.47
CA GLN A 580 12.37 -5.08 8.25
C GLN A 580 12.60 -4.80 6.75
N THR A 581 11.99 -3.72 6.27
CA THR A 581 12.32 -3.10 4.97
C THR A 581 13.48 -2.13 5.17
N PRO A 582 14.59 -2.24 4.41
CA PRO A 582 15.74 -1.36 4.57
C PRO A 582 15.44 0.07 4.07
N THR A 583 16.03 1.06 4.73
CA THR A 583 15.79 2.48 4.40
C THR A 583 16.33 2.89 3.02
N ASN A 584 17.30 2.15 2.47
CA ASN A 584 17.82 2.32 1.12
C ASN A 584 17.12 1.42 0.07
N ALA A 585 15.93 0.87 0.37
CA ALA A 585 15.11 0.17 -0.63
C ALA A 585 14.72 1.07 -1.83
N ASN A 586 14.74 2.39 -1.63
CA ASN A 586 14.73 3.37 -2.71
C ASN A 586 16.00 4.22 -2.59
N GLY A 587 16.64 4.53 -3.72
CA GLY A 587 17.88 5.30 -3.74
C GLY A 587 18.25 5.72 -5.16
N THR A 588 19.50 6.18 -5.33
CA THR A 588 20.09 6.44 -6.65
C THR A 588 21.33 5.58 -6.87
N TYR A 589 21.52 5.14 -8.11
CA TYR A 589 22.68 4.37 -8.54
C TYR A 589 23.96 5.22 -8.42
N SER A 590 25.02 4.66 -7.82
CA SER A 590 26.29 5.36 -7.58
C SER A 590 27.49 4.69 -8.25
N GLU A 591 28.64 5.37 -8.26
CA GLU A 591 29.91 4.80 -8.74
C GLU A 591 30.48 3.70 -7.79
N THR A 592 29.90 3.56 -6.59
CA THR A 592 30.22 2.49 -5.62
C THR A 592 29.10 1.45 -5.56
N ALA A 593 29.45 0.17 -5.42
CA ALA A 593 28.45 -0.89 -5.28
C ALA A 593 27.63 -0.68 -4.00
N GLN A 594 26.31 -0.87 -4.09
CA GLN A 594 25.35 -0.62 -3.01
C GLN A 594 24.68 -1.92 -2.60
N GLU A 595 24.41 -2.09 -1.31
CA GLU A 595 23.81 -3.31 -0.75
C GLU A 595 22.50 -2.97 -0.04
N VAL A 596 21.45 -3.73 -0.33
CA VAL A 596 20.09 -3.52 0.18
C VAL A 596 19.62 -4.84 0.80
N VAL A 597 19.46 -4.89 2.12
CA VAL A 597 19.13 -6.14 2.83
C VAL A 597 17.70 -6.10 3.36
N TYR A 598 16.84 -6.95 2.81
CA TYR A 598 15.52 -7.21 3.39
C TYR A 598 15.67 -8.29 4.47
N VAL A 599 15.27 -7.95 5.70
CA VAL A 599 15.28 -8.89 6.83
C VAL A 599 13.91 -9.51 6.97
N TYR A 600 13.89 -10.83 7.10
CA TYR A 600 12.69 -11.65 7.20
C TYR A 600 12.61 -12.34 8.56
N GLU A 601 11.38 -12.64 8.98
CA GLU A 601 11.10 -13.51 10.11
C GLU A 601 10.16 -14.64 9.65
N ARG A 602 10.28 -15.83 10.26
CA ARG A 602 9.37 -16.94 9.95
C ARG A 602 7.94 -16.57 10.33
N SER A 603 7.02 -16.88 9.43
CA SER A 603 5.58 -16.81 9.65
C SER A 603 5.14 -17.85 10.68
N ASP A 604 4.16 -17.49 11.49
CA ASP A 604 3.44 -18.45 12.34
C ASP A 604 2.71 -19.48 11.47
N ALA A 605 2.68 -20.71 11.94
CA ALA A 605 2.00 -21.81 11.28
C ALA A 605 0.56 -21.96 11.77
N ALA A 606 -0.26 -22.61 10.96
CA ALA A 606 -1.56 -23.08 11.44
C ALA A 606 -1.36 -24.21 12.48
N PRO A 607 -2.26 -24.31 13.48
CA PRO A 607 -2.09 -25.23 14.59
C PRO A 607 -2.12 -26.70 14.17
N VAL A 608 -1.39 -27.52 14.91
CA VAL A 608 -1.50 -28.98 14.89
C VAL A 608 -2.43 -29.39 16.04
N THR A 609 -3.51 -30.10 15.73
CA THR A 609 -4.49 -30.56 16.71
C THR A 609 -4.35 -32.06 16.93
N VAL A 610 -3.91 -32.46 18.12
CA VAL A 610 -3.77 -33.87 18.51
C VAL A 610 -5.07 -34.35 19.16
N LYS A 611 -5.76 -35.30 18.53
CA LYS A 611 -7.00 -35.90 19.03
C LYS A 611 -6.74 -37.28 19.64
N TYR A 612 -7.64 -37.66 20.55
CA TYR A 612 -7.58 -38.93 21.29
C TYR A 612 -8.96 -39.59 21.19
N GLU A 613 -9.10 -40.54 20.25
CA GLU A 613 -10.40 -41.10 19.84
C GLU A 613 -10.43 -42.62 20.03
N ASP A 614 -11.60 -43.23 20.23
CA ASP A 614 -11.74 -44.68 20.17
C ASP A 614 -11.89 -45.22 18.74
N THR A 615 -11.97 -46.54 18.60
CA THR A 615 -12.19 -47.23 17.32
C THR A 615 -13.52 -46.90 16.62
N GLU A 616 -14.44 -46.19 17.28
CA GLU A 616 -15.71 -45.71 16.71
C GLU A 616 -15.67 -44.20 16.40
N GLY A 617 -14.59 -43.49 16.76
CA GLY A 617 -14.41 -42.05 16.56
C GLY A 617 -14.92 -41.17 17.71
N ASN A 618 -15.21 -41.74 18.88
CA ASN A 618 -15.63 -40.96 20.05
C ASN A 618 -14.41 -40.31 20.75
N GLU A 619 -14.48 -39.03 21.07
CA GLU A 619 -13.43 -38.32 21.82
C GLU A 619 -13.32 -38.87 23.26
N LEU A 620 -12.14 -39.38 23.61
CA LEU A 620 -11.81 -39.92 24.95
C LEU A 620 -11.12 -38.91 25.86
N ALA A 621 -10.48 -37.90 25.29
CA ALA A 621 -9.85 -36.81 26.01
C ALA A 621 -9.76 -35.55 25.14
N THR A 622 -9.90 -34.38 25.79
CA THR A 622 -9.79 -33.06 25.15
C THR A 622 -8.56 -32.96 24.23
N PRO A 623 -8.70 -32.51 22.97
CA PRO A 623 -7.59 -32.40 22.03
C PRO A 623 -6.50 -31.43 22.50
N THR A 624 -5.25 -31.74 22.17
CA THR A 624 -4.09 -30.89 22.46
C THR A 624 -3.76 -30.04 21.25
N VAL A 625 -3.79 -28.71 21.38
CA VAL A 625 -3.43 -27.78 20.31
C VAL A 625 -1.96 -27.36 20.46
N MET A 626 -1.17 -27.59 19.41
CA MET A 626 0.23 -27.23 19.33
C MET A 626 0.44 -26.12 18.29
N ASN A 627 1.19 -25.08 18.66
CA ASN A 627 1.49 -23.93 17.81
C ASN A 627 3.00 -23.82 17.57
N GLY A 628 3.41 -23.33 16.40
CA GLY A 628 4.80 -23.12 16.03
C GLY A 628 4.96 -22.24 14.80
N LYS A 629 6.19 -22.06 14.31
CA LYS A 629 6.50 -21.33 13.08
C LYS A 629 6.75 -22.29 11.91
N ILE A 630 6.47 -21.85 10.69
CA ILE A 630 6.47 -22.71 9.49
C ILE A 630 7.85 -23.34 9.27
N GLY A 631 7.86 -24.62 8.89
CA GLY A 631 9.08 -25.39 8.63
C GLY A 631 9.94 -25.64 9.89
N LEU A 632 9.40 -25.47 11.10
CA LEU A 632 9.93 -26.09 12.31
C LEU A 632 9.29 -27.47 12.51
N PRO A 633 9.98 -28.43 13.16
CA PRO A 633 9.39 -29.73 13.49
C PRO A 633 8.36 -29.61 14.62
N TYR A 634 7.44 -30.57 14.67
CA TYR A 634 6.66 -30.90 15.85
C TYR A 634 6.76 -32.38 16.17
N GLU A 635 6.66 -32.68 17.45
CA GLU A 635 6.53 -34.03 18.01
C GLU A 635 5.30 -34.05 18.92
N SER A 636 4.50 -35.10 18.82
CA SER A 636 3.29 -35.29 19.62
C SER A 636 3.30 -36.67 20.28
N GLU A 637 2.67 -36.75 21.44
CA GLU A 637 2.65 -37.96 22.27
C GLU A 637 1.24 -38.47 22.50
N ALA A 638 1.14 -39.79 22.69
CA ALA A 638 -0.07 -40.43 23.19
C ALA A 638 -0.35 -40.01 24.64
N LYS A 639 -1.63 -39.91 24.98
CA LYS A 639 -2.10 -39.55 26.33
C LYS A 639 -2.43 -40.83 27.10
N ALA A 640 -2.01 -40.93 28.36
CA ALA A 640 -2.45 -42.04 29.21
C ALA A 640 -3.93 -41.86 29.58
N ILE A 641 -4.79 -42.77 29.13
CA ILE A 641 -6.24 -42.76 29.39
C ILE A 641 -6.60 -44.04 30.17
N PRO A 642 -7.03 -43.95 31.45
CA PRO A 642 -7.29 -45.13 32.28
C PRO A 642 -8.32 -46.08 31.66
N GLY A 643 -8.02 -47.38 31.64
CA GLY A 643 -8.86 -48.41 31.00
C GLY A 643 -8.74 -48.52 29.46
N TRP A 644 -7.83 -47.78 28.83
CA TRP A 644 -7.60 -47.79 27.37
C TRP A 644 -6.11 -47.93 27.03
N TYR A 645 -5.80 -48.52 25.86
CA TYR A 645 -4.47 -48.51 25.26
C TYR A 645 -4.51 -47.93 23.84
N VAL A 646 -3.39 -47.39 23.35
CA VAL A 646 -3.26 -46.95 21.95
C VAL A 646 -3.25 -48.19 21.05
N SER A 647 -4.29 -48.38 20.25
CA SER A 647 -4.38 -49.48 19.28
C SER A 647 -3.74 -49.10 17.93
N GLN A 648 -3.73 -47.81 17.58
CA GLN A 648 -3.07 -47.29 16.39
C GLN A 648 -2.39 -45.94 16.67
N MET A 649 -1.08 -45.87 16.39
CA MET A 649 -0.34 -44.60 16.38
C MET A 649 -0.52 -43.89 15.02
N PRO A 650 -0.68 -42.55 15.00
CA PRO A 650 -0.74 -41.78 13.76
C PRO A 650 0.62 -41.74 13.07
N THR A 651 0.62 -41.82 11.73
CA THR A 651 1.84 -41.74 10.92
C THR A 651 2.47 -40.35 10.91
N ASN A 652 1.70 -39.31 11.24
CA ASN A 652 2.12 -37.93 11.43
C ASN A 652 2.27 -37.53 12.91
N ALA A 653 2.51 -38.48 13.83
CA ALA A 653 2.88 -38.17 15.22
C ALA A 653 4.09 -37.23 15.33
N ASN A 654 5.00 -37.31 14.36
CA ASN A 654 6.11 -36.41 14.13
C ASN A 654 5.95 -35.77 12.75
N GLY A 655 6.20 -34.46 12.62
CA GLY A 655 5.99 -33.73 11.37
C GLY A 655 6.64 -32.35 11.35
N ILE A 656 6.23 -31.51 10.39
CA ILE A 656 6.63 -30.10 10.30
C ILE A 656 5.40 -29.20 10.26
N TYR A 657 5.51 -28.05 10.93
CA TYR A 657 4.49 -27.00 10.94
C TYR A 657 4.30 -26.37 9.55
N SER A 658 3.04 -26.15 9.14
CA SER A 658 2.65 -25.69 7.79
C SER A 658 1.60 -24.57 7.79
N GLU A 659 1.37 -23.97 6.63
CA GLU A 659 0.32 -22.95 6.39
C GLU A 659 -1.11 -23.52 6.58
N THR A 660 -1.31 -24.83 6.34
CA THR A 660 -2.56 -25.54 6.63
C THR A 660 -2.54 -26.15 8.03
N ALA A 661 -3.65 -26.10 8.75
CA ALA A 661 -3.81 -26.81 10.02
C ALA A 661 -3.70 -28.33 9.79
N GLN A 662 -3.16 -29.06 10.77
CA GLN A 662 -2.97 -30.50 10.69
C GLN A 662 -3.68 -31.20 11.86
N GLU A 663 -4.21 -32.39 11.61
CA GLU A 663 -4.79 -33.24 12.66
C GLU A 663 -3.95 -34.50 12.86
N VAL A 664 -3.70 -34.85 14.12
CA VAL A 664 -2.94 -36.04 14.54
C VAL A 664 -3.85 -36.88 15.43
N VAL A 665 -4.34 -38.02 14.93
CA VAL A 665 -5.34 -38.82 15.65
C VAL A 665 -4.69 -40.07 16.25
N TYR A 666 -4.64 -40.14 17.58
CA TYR A 666 -4.33 -41.38 18.28
C TYR A 666 -5.62 -42.17 18.49
N VAL A 667 -5.66 -43.40 17.97
CA VAL A 667 -6.80 -44.30 18.15
C VAL A 667 -6.53 -45.25 19.32
N TYR A 668 -7.50 -45.37 20.20
CA TYR A 668 -7.45 -46.19 21.40
C TYR A 668 -8.47 -47.33 21.34
N GLU A 669 -8.16 -48.42 22.03
CA GLU A 669 -9.10 -49.51 22.29
C GLU A 669 -9.19 -49.75 23.80
N ARG A 670 -10.37 -50.16 24.29
CA ARG A 670 -10.53 -50.50 25.71
C ARG A 670 -9.67 -51.71 26.06
N SER A 671 -8.98 -51.61 27.18
CA SER A 671 -8.26 -52.70 27.80
C SER A 671 -9.22 -53.78 28.31
N ASP A 672 -8.79 -55.04 28.22
CA ASP A 672 -9.46 -56.15 28.89
C ASP A 672 -9.40 -55.96 30.42
N ALA A 673 -10.48 -56.36 31.10
CA ALA A 673 -10.58 -56.28 32.55
C ALA A 673 -10.11 -57.56 33.22
N ALA A 674 -9.82 -57.48 34.52
CA ALA A 674 -9.67 -58.66 35.33
C ALA A 674 -11.03 -59.38 35.51
N PRO A 675 -11.04 -60.72 35.66
CA PRO A 675 -12.27 -61.49 35.73
C PRO A 675 -13.09 -61.20 36.99
N VAL A 676 -14.41 -61.29 36.85
CA VAL A 676 -15.36 -61.35 37.97
C VAL A 676 -15.63 -62.81 38.29
N THR A 677 -15.46 -63.22 39.55
CA THR A 677 -15.67 -64.60 40.01
C THR A 677 -16.86 -64.67 40.94
N VAL A 678 -17.91 -65.39 40.52
CA VAL A 678 -19.15 -65.59 41.28
C VAL A 678 -19.08 -66.91 42.05
N LYS A 679 -19.09 -66.86 43.37
CA LYS A 679 -19.05 -68.02 44.28
C LYS A 679 -20.42 -68.31 44.88
N TYR A 680 -20.63 -69.57 45.28
CA TYR A 680 -21.86 -70.07 45.86
C TYR A 680 -21.51 -70.85 47.13
N GLU A 681 -21.68 -70.22 48.29
CA GLU A 681 -21.15 -70.69 49.58
C GLU A 681 -22.28 -70.82 50.62
N ASP A 682 -22.12 -71.70 51.61
CA ASP A 682 -23.03 -71.73 52.76
C ASP A 682 -22.70 -70.68 53.84
N THR A 683 -23.52 -70.62 54.89
CA THR A 683 -23.30 -69.74 56.06
C THR A 683 -22.00 -70.01 56.84
N GLU A 684 -21.28 -71.10 56.55
CA GLU A 684 -19.99 -71.43 57.15
C GLU A 684 -18.81 -71.17 56.18
N GLY A 685 -19.09 -70.79 54.93
CA GLY A 685 -18.11 -70.53 53.88
C GLY A 685 -17.71 -71.77 53.05
N ASN A 686 -18.48 -72.87 53.11
CA ASN A 686 -18.22 -74.05 52.30
C ASN A 686 -18.76 -73.85 50.87
N GLU A 687 -17.95 -74.15 49.84
CA GLU A 687 -18.39 -74.10 48.44
C GLU A 687 -19.48 -75.17 48.17
N LEU A 688 -20.66 -74.72 47.75
CA LEU A 688 -21.80 -75.57 47.40
C LEU A 688 -21.86 -75.89 45.90
N ALA A 689 -21.26 -75.06 45.06
CA ALA A 689 -21.14 -75.28 43.63
C ALA A 689 -19.94 -74.53 43.04
N ALA A 690 -19.30 -75.14 42.05
CA ALA A 690 -18.16 -74.56 41.34
C ALA A 690 -18.43 -73.11 40.88
N PRO A 691 -17.49 -72.17 41.12
CA PRO A 691 -17.64 -70.76 40.78
C PRO A 691 -17.82 -70.48 39.28
N THR A 692 -18.52 -69.40 38.96
CA THR A 692 -18.69 -68.91 37.58
C THR A 692 -17.73 -67.75 37.34
N VAL A 693 -16.94 -67.81 36.26
CA VAL A 693 -16.02 -66.73 35.86
C VAL A 693 -16.62 -65.93 34.70
N MET A 694 -16.64 -64.61 34.83
CA MET A 694 -17.11 -63.66 33.82
C MET A 694 -15.96 -62.75 33.38
N ASN A 695 -15.83 -62.52 32.07
CA ASN A 695 -14.79 -61.67 31.47
C ASN A 695 -15.44 -60.51 30.71
N GLY A 696 -14.76 -59.37 30.63
CA GLY A 696 -15.21 -58.19 29.90
C GLY A 696 -14.09 -57.17 29.71
N LYS A 697 -14.43 -56.00 29.15
CA LYS A 697 -13.51 -54.84 29.04
C LYS A 697 -13.82 -53.80 30.10
N ILE A 698 -12.82 -53.02 30.49
CA ILE A 698 -12.90 -52.12 31.65
C ILE A 698 -14.04 -51.10 31.48
N GLY A 699 -14.76 -50.84 32.57
CA GLY A 699 -15.87 -49.90 32.64
C GLY A 699 -17.17 -50.37 31.97
N LEU A 700 -17.21 -51.57 31.37
CA LEU A 700 -18.47 -52.19 30.96
C LEU A 700 -19.21 -52.80 32.17
N PRO A 701 -20.55 -52.86 32.16
CA PRO A 701 -21.32 -53.46 33.25
C PRO A 701 -21.25 -55.00 33.25
N TYR A 702 -21.45 -55.59 34.43
CA TYR A 702 -21.78 -57.01 34.60
C TYR A 702 -22.98 -57.19 35.54
N THR A 703 -23.67 -58.32 35.36
CA THR A 703 -24.75 -58.79 36.22
C THR A 703 -24.57 -60.29 36.45
N SER A 704 -24.50 -60.71 37.71
CA SER A 704 -24.50 -62.12 38.11
C SER A 704 -25.86 -62.57 38.59
N GLU A 705 -26.12 -63.88 38.54
CA GLU A 705 -27.34 -64.49 39.07
C GLU A 705 -27.01 -65.59 40.09
N ALA A 706 -27.94 -65.83 41.01
CA ALA A 706 -27.86 -66.92 41.97
C ALA A 706 -28.11 -68.28 41.28
N LYS A 707 -27.36 -69.29 41.67
CA LYS A 707 -27.50 -70.67 41.17
C LYS A 707 -28.55 -71.42 41.99
N ALA A 708 -29.40 -72.22 41.35
CA ALA A 708 -30.29 -73.12 42.07
C ALA A 708 -29.50 -74.34 42.59
N ILE A 709 -29.59 -74.63 43.89
CA ILE A 709 -28.85 -75.71 44.56
C ILE A 709 -29.85 -76.55 45.37
N PRO A 710 -30.09 -77.85 45.03
CA PRO A 710 -31.11 -78.67 45.70
C PRO A 710 -30.88 -78.81 47.21
N GLY A 711 -31.95 -78.62 48.00
CA GLY A 711 -31.90 -78.62 49.46
C GLY A 711 -31.39 -77.33 50.13
N TRP A 712 -31.09 -76.28 49.35
CA TRP A 712 -30.61 -74.98 49.83
C TRP A 712 -31.42 -73.82 49.24
N TYR A 713 -31.50 -72.70 49.95
CA TYR A 713 -32.01 -71.42 49.43
C TYR A 713 -30.96 -70.31 49.60
N VAL A 714 -31.03 -69.28 48.77
CA VAL A 714 -30.19 -68.08 48.90
C VAL A 714 -30.64 -67.32 50.15
N SER A 715 -29.78 -67.25 51.17
CA SER A 715 -30.04 -66.49 52.38
C SER A 715 -29.55 -65.04 52.26
N GLN A 716 -28.51 -64.77 51.47
CA GLN A 716 -28.04 -63.42 51.14
C GLN A 716 -27.61 -63.29 49.67
N THR A 717 -28.14 -62.27 49.00
CA THR A 717 -27.66 -61.79 47.69
C THR A 717 -26.61 -60.70 47.89
N PRO A 718 -25.42 -60.80 47.27
CA PRO A 718 -24.36 -59.81 47.44
C PRO A 718 -24.71 -58.48 46.76
N THR A 719 -24.29 -57.36 47.36
CA THR A 719 -24.58 -56.01 46.85
C THR A 719 -23.87 -55.69 45.54
N ASN A 720 -22.76 -56.37 45.25
CA ASN A 720 -22.04 -56.27 43.98
C ASN A 720 -22.47 -57.32 42.93
N ALA A 721 -23.65 -57.94 43.08
CA ALA A 721 -24.24 -58.78 42.03
C ALA A 721 -24.50 -58.01 40.71
N ASN A 722 -24.52 -56.69 40.76
CA ASN A 722 -24.41 -55.81 39.59
C ASN A 722 -23.25 -54.85 39.83
N GLY A 723 -22.43 -54.62 38.81
CA GLY A 723 -21.26 -53.76 38.91
C GLY A 723 -20.65 -53.43 37.54
N THR A 724 -19.43 -52.91 37.54
CA THR A 724 -18.61 -52.73 36.33
C THR A 724 -17.30 -53.49 36.44
N TYR A 725 -16.83 -54.00 35.31
CA TYR A 725 -15.53 -54.66 35.16
C TYR A 725 -14.38 -53.67 35.43
N SER A 726 -13.37 -54.10 36.17
CA SER A 726 -12.25 -53.26 36.62
C SER A 726 -10.86 -53.87 36.38
N GLU A 727 -9.80 -53.11 36.64
CA GLU A 727 -8.40 -53.59 36.54
C GLU A 727 -8.05 -54.66 37.60
N THR A 728 -8.84 -54.76 38.68
CA THR A 728 -8.68 -55.75 39.74
C THR A 728 -9.74 -56.85 39.64
N ALA A 729 -9.37 -58.09 39.93
CA ALA A 729 -10.32 -59.20 39.95
C ALA A 729 -11.36 -58.97 41.07
N GLN A 730 -12.63 -59.22 40.76
CA GLN A 730 -13.75 -58.92 41.64
C GLN A 730 -14.44 -60.23 42.05
N GLU A 731 -14.76 -60.39 43.33
CA GLU A 731 -15.49 -61.57 43.82
C GLU A 731 -16.92 -61.20 44.22
N VAL A 732 -17.87 -62.07 43.86
CA VAL A 732 -19.31 -61.92 44.13
C VAL A 732 -19.79 -63.20 44.81
N VAL A 733 -20.17 -63.14 46.08
CA VAL A 733 -20.48 -64.34 46.88
C VAL A 733 -21.97 -64.41 47.21
N TYR A 734 -22.67 -65.41 46.67
CA TYR A 734 -24.03 -65.73 47.09
C TYR A 734 -23.97 -66.68 48.30
N VAL A 735 -24.62 -66.29 49.40
CA VAL A 735 -24.66 -67.09 50.63
C VAL A 735 -25.97 -67.85 50.69
N TYR A 736 -25.88 -69.13 51.04
CA TYR A 736 -26.99 -70.07 51.07
C TYR A 736 -27.20 -70.65 52.47
N GLU A 737 -28.44 -71.05 52.77
CA GLU A 737 -28.79 -71.80 53.98
C GLU A 737 -29.56 -73.08 53.59
N ARG A 738 -29.40 -74.15 54.37
CA ARG A 738 -30.14 -75.40 54.16
C ARG A 738 -31.63 -75.18 54.39
N SER A 739 -32.45 -75.72 53.51
CA SER A 739 -33.90 -75.76 53.67
C SER A 739 -34.31 -76.75 54.78
N ASP A 740 -35.41 -76.44 55.45
CA ASP A 740 -36.09 -77.37 56.36
C ASP A 740 -36.66 -78.57 55.60
N ALA A 741 -36.72 -79.72 56.26
CA ALA A 741 -37.22 -80.96 55.68
C ALA A 741 -38.65 -81.28 56.15
N ALA A 742 -39.29 -82.19 55.42
CA ALA A 742 -40.55 -82.77 55.86
C ALA A 742 -40.32 -83.70 57.08
N PRO A 743 -41.30 -83.82 57.99
CA PRO A 743 -41.16 -84.59 59.22
C PRO A 743 -41.13 -86.10 58.98
N VAL A 744 -40.49 -86.82 59.91
CA VAL A 744 -40.47 -88.28 59.98
C VAL A 744 -41.42 -88.73 61.10
N THR A 745 -42.35 -89.63 60.80
CA THR A 745 -43.36 -90.12 61.75
C THR A 745 -43.12 -91.58 62.11
N VAL A 746 -42.85 -91.85 63.38
CA VAL A 746 -42.59 -93.19 63.93
C VAL A 746 -43.87 -93.75 64.55
N LYS A 747 -44.35 -94.90 64.06
CA LYS A 747 -45.56 -95.59 64.52
C LYS A 747 -45.23 -96.88 65.27
N TYR A 748 -46.17 -97.32 66.11
CA TYR A 748 -46.05 -98.50 66.95
C TYR A 748 -47.34 -99.32 66.84
N GLU A 749 -47.30 -100.44 66.10
CA GLU A 749 -48.47 -101.18 65.63
C GLU A 749 -48.36 -102.69 65.93
N ASP A 750 -49.46 -103.40 66.09
CA ASP A 750 -49.42 -104.88 66.18
C ASP A 750 -49.34 -105.56 64.81
N ILE A 751 -49.23 -106.89 64.79
CA ILE A 751 -49.22 -107.71 63.56
C ILE A 751 -50.50 -107.59 62.69
N GLU A 752 -51.58 -106.98 63.20
CA GLU A 752 -52.81 -106.70 62.45
C GLU A 752 -52.88 -105.24 61.95
N GLY A 753 -51.91 -104.39 62.33
CA GLY A 753 -51.86 -102.96 62.02
C GLY A 753 -52.58 -102.06 63.04
N ASN A 754 -52.99 -102.58 64.20
CA ASN A 754 -53.63 -101.76 65.22
C ASN A 754 -52.58 -100.92 65.97
N GLN A 755 -52.78 -99.60 66.06
CA GLN A 755 -51.86 -98.69 66.74
C GLN A 755 -51.84 -98.93 68.27
N LEU A 756 -50.72 -99.43 68.80
CA LEU A 756 -50.53 -99.73 70.23
C LEU A 756 -50.04 -98.52 71.05
N SER A 757 -49.47 -97.49 70.40
CA SER A 757 -49.06 -96.27 71.09
C SER A 757 -49.08 -95.06 70.16
N ALA A 758 -49.25 -93.86 70.72
CA ALA A 758 -49.23 -92.62 69.95
C ALA A 758 -47.90 -92.46 69.16
N PRO A 759 -47.95 -92.03 67.88
CA PRO A 759 -46.75 -91.84 67.07
C PRO A 759 -45.81 -90.76 67.60
N THR A 760 -44.53 -90.87 67.24
CA THR A 760 -43.48 -89.89 67.55
C THR A 760 -43.10 -89.15 66.27
N VAL A 761 -42.94 -87.82 66.31
CA VAL A 761 -42.58 -87.00 65.15
C VAL A 761 -41.16 -86.43 65.33
N LEU A 762 -40.33 -86.55 64.30
CA LEU A 762 -38.96 -86.03 64.23
C LEU A 762 -38.87 -84.97 63.12
N SER A 763 -38.10 -83.90 63.35
CA SER A 763 -37.92 -82.78 62.42
C SER A 763 -36.45 -82.39 62.30
N GLY A 764 -36.03 -81.90 61.12
CA GLY A 764 -34.66 -81.47 60.84
C GLY A 764 -34.53 -80.75 59.49
N LYS A 765 -33.30 -80.44 59.08
CA LYS A 765 -32.98 -79.87 57.76
C LYS A 765 -32.58 -80.93 56.74
N ILE A 766 -32.76 -80.65 55.46
CA ILE A 766 -32.56 -81.64 54.38
C ILE A 766 -31.13 -82.20 54.38
N GLY A 767 -31.02 -83.51 54.18
CA GLY A 767 -29.76 -84.24 54.13
C GLY A 767 -29.07 -84.46 55.47
N LEU A 768 -29.64 -84.00 56.59
CA LEU A 768 -29.19 -84.39 57.93
C LEU A 768 -29.74 -85.78 58.31
N PRO A 769 -29.03 -86.56 59.15
CA PRO A 769 -29.49 -87.87 59.58
C PRO A 769 -30.61 -87.80 60.62
N TYR A 770 -31.42 -88.87 60.70
CA TYR A 770 -32.32 -89.15 61.82
C TYR A 770 -32.15 -90.59 62.31
N THR A 771 -32.50 -90.79 63.58
CA THR A 771 -32.57 -92.08 64.28
C THR A 771 -33.88 -92.16 65.05
N SER A 772 -34.47 -93.34 65.10
CA SER A 772 -35.69 -93.64 65.86
C SER A 772 -35.53 -94.96 66.61
N GLU A 773 -36.33 -95.12 67.67
CA GLU A 773 -36.23 -96.24 68.60
C GLU A 773 -37.60 -96.90 68.84
N ALA A 774 -37.55 -98.19 69.21
CA ALA A 774 -38.70 -98.94 69.67
C ALA A 774 -39.19 -98.46 71.04
N LYS A 775 -40.45 -98.72 71.37
CA LYS A 775 -41.10 -98.30 72.60
C LYS A 775 -41.51 -99.53 73.41
N THR A 776 -41.26 -99.54 74.72
CA THR A 776 -41.69 -100.65 75.58
C THR A 776 -43.21 -100.59 75.78
N ILE A 777 -43.92 -101.68 75.45
CA ILE A 777 -45.39 -101.78 75.57
C ILE A 777 -45.71 -103.05 76.40
N PRO A 778 -46.30 -102.93 77.61
CA PRO A 778 -46.54 -104.09 78.49
C PRO A 778 -47.41 -105.18 77.85
N GLY A 779 -47.00 -106.45 77.98
CA GLY A 779 -47.66 -107.61 77.36
C GLY A 779 -47.32 -107.85 75.88
N TRP A 780 -46.47 -107.00 75.29
CA TRP A 780 -46.05 -107.08 73.88
C TRP A 780 -44.52 -107.03 73.77
N TYR A 781 -43.96 -107.65 72.72
CA TYR A 781 -42.57 -107.50 72.31
C TYR A 781 -42.48 -107.01 70.85
N VAL A 782 -41.38 -106.34 70.50
CA VAL A 782 -41.11 -105.95 69.10
C VAL A 782 -40.87 -107.21 68.28
N SER A 783 -41.76 -107.51 67.34
CA SER A 783 -41.61 -108.63 66.40
C SER A 783 -40.86 -108.21 65.14
N GLN A 784 -40.95 -106.94 64.71
CA GLN A 784 -40.16 -106.39 63.60
C GLN A 784 -39.69 -104.94 63.87
N THR A 785 -38.40 -104.71 63.62
CA THR A 785 -37.78 -103.37 63.58
C THR A 785 -37.71 -102.91 62.11
N PRO A 786 -38.17 -101.70 61.76
CA PRO A 786 -38.16 -101.20 60.39
C PRO A 786 -36.74 -100.90 59.90
N THR A 787 -36.50 -101.13 58.61
CA THR A 787 -35.17 -100.92 57.98
C THR A 787 -34.80 -99.43 57.89
N ASN A 788 -35.78 -98.53 57.85
CA ASN A 788 -35.59 -97.08 57.89
C ASN A 788 -35.64 -96.49 59.32
N ALA A 789 -35.42 -97.30 60.36
CA ALA A 789 -35.24 -96.78 61.72
C ALA A 789 -34.11 -95.74 61.84
N ASN A 790 -33.14 -95.78 60.91
CA ASN A 790 -32.16 -94.73 60.68
C ASN A 790 -32.25 -94.29 59.21
N GLY A 791 -32.14 -93.00 58.93
CA GLY A 791 -32.24 -92.44 57.58
C GLY A 791 -31.74 -91.00 57.50
N THR A 792 -32.11 -90.29 56.44
CA THR A 792 -31.86 -88.85 56.30
C THR A 792 -33.16 -88.09 56.03
N TYR A 793 -33.26 -86.89 56.58
CA TYR A 793 -34.36 -85.96 56.34
C TYR A 793 -34.39 -85.53 54.86
N SER A 794 -35.59 -85.45 54.27
CA SER A 794 -35.79 -85.12 52.86
C SER A 794 -37.02 -84.24 52.64
N GLU A 795 -37.24 -83.81 51.40
CA GLU A 795 -38.38 -82.96 51.01
C GLU A 795 -39.75 -83.66 51.17
N ASN A 796 -39.77 -85.00 51.28
CA ASN A 796 -40.98 -85.79 51.43
C ASN A 796 -41.09 -86.35 52.85
N ALA A 797 -42.29 -86.33 53.42
CA ALA A 797 -42.54 -86.92 54.74
C ALA A 797 -42.30 -88.43 54.70
N GLN A 798 -41.74 -88.97 55.80
CA GLN A 798 -41.34 -90.38 55.88
C GLN A 798 -42.04 -91.06 57.05
N GLU A 799 -42.39 -92.34 56.91
CA GLU A 799 -42.99 -93.14 57.99
C GLU A 799 -42.08 -94.32 58.38
N VAL A 800 -41.98 -94.58 59.67
CA VAL A 800 -41.15 -95.63 60.27
C VAL A 800 -42.06 -96.46 61.19
N VAL A 801 -42.26 -97.74 60.92
CA VAL A 801 -43.26 -98.57 61.64
C VAL A 801 -42.60 -99.71 62.41
N TYR A 802 -42.73 -99.70 63.73
CA TYR A 802 -42.35 -100.82 64.60
C TYR A 802 -43.54 -101.75 64.80
N VAL A 803 -43.36 -103.04 64.55
CA VAL A 803 -44.41 -104.07 64.66
C VAL A 803 -44.21 -104.90 65.93
N TYR A 804 -45.30 -105.20 66.63
CA TYR A 804 -45.31 -105.88 67.93
C TYR A 804 -46.21 -107.13 67.95
N GLU A 805 -45.89 -108.10 68.81
CA GLU A 805 -46.64 -109.35 69.01
C GLU A 805 -46.86 -109.65 70.51
N ARG A 806 -47.91 -110.40 70.86
CA ARG A 806 -48.29 -110.68 72.26
C ARG A 806 -47.49 -111.82 72.90
N SER A 807 -47.09 -111.60 74.15
CA SER A 807 -46.40 -112.57 74.99
C SER A 807 -47.25 -113.80 75.35
N ASP A 808 -46.59 -114.95 75.48
CA ASP A 808 -47.15 -116.17 76.07
C ASP A 808 -47.34 -116.05 77.58
N ALA A 809 -48.38 -116.70 78.11
CA ALA A 809 -48.73 -116.68 79.51
C ALA A 809 -48.25 -117.95 80.24
N ALA A 810 -48.20 -117.86 81.56
CA ALA A 810 -47.94 -119.00 82.42
C ALA A 810 -49.18 -119.92 82.52
N PRO A 811 -48.99 -121.23 82.79
CA PRO A 811 -50.08 -122.20 82.78
C PRO A 811 -50.99 -122.13 84.02
N VAL A 812 -52.21 -122.64 83.86
CA VAL A 812 -53.22 -122.79 84.92
C VAL A 812 -53.37 -124.27 85.26
N THR A 813 -53.29 -124.64 86.54
CA THR A 813 -53.36 -126.04 87.01
C THR A 813 -54.59 -126.30 87.87
N VAL A 814 -55.31 -127.39 87.60
CA VAL A 814 -56.59 -127.76 88.24
C VAL A 814 -56.41 -129.06 89.03
N ARG A 815 -56.75 -129.07 90.32
CA ARG A 815 -56.53 -130.17 91.28
C ARG A 815 -57.84 -130.72 91.85
N TYR A 816 -57.81 -131.96 92.35
CA TYR A 816 -58.97 -132.70 92.89
C TYR A 816 -58.56 -133.45 94.16
N GLU A 817 -59.04 -133.02 95.33
CA GLU A 817 -58.48 -133.38 96.65
C GLU A 817 -59.60 -133.62 97.68
N ASP A 818 -59.38 -134.39 98.75
CA ASP A 818 -60.38 -134.57 99.81
C ASP A 818 -60.37 -133.44 100.86
N THR A 819 -61.27 -133.51 101.84
CA THR A 819 -61.33 -132.60 103.00
C THR A 819 -60.08 -132.59 103.88
N GLU A 820 -59.16 -133.55 103.72
CA GLU A 820 -57.87 -133.62 104.42
C GLU A 820 -56.71 -133.12 103.53
N GLY A 821 -56.98 -132.80 102.25
CA GLY A 821 -56.00 -132.37 101.24
C GLY A 821 -55.34 -133.51 100.47
N ASN A 822 -55.79 -134.76 100.65
CA ASN A 822 -55.23 -135.89 99.91
C ASN A 822 -55.69 -135.85 98.44
N GLN A 823 -54.78 -136.01 97.50
CA GLN A 823 -55.10 -135.95 96.07
C GLN A 823 -55.90 -137.18 95.60
N LEU A 824 -57.15 -136.97 95.21
CA LEU A 824 -58.05 -138.01 94.71
C LEU A 824 -57.95 -138.24 93.19
N SER A 825 -57.38 -137.29 92.44
CA SER A 825 -57.12 -137.47 91.02
C SER A 825 -56.03 -136.55 90.47
N ALA A 826 -55.31 -137.04 89.45
CA ALA A 826 -54.23 -136.30 88.79
C ALA A 826 -54.71 -134.92 88.25
N PRO A 827 -53.84 -133.88 88.23
CA PRO A 827 -54.23 -132.53 87.85
C PRO A 827 -54.50 -132.39 86.35
N THR A 828 -55.11 -131.26 85.95
CA THR A 828 -55.28 -130.85 84.55
C THR A 828 -54.61 -129.49 84.32
N VAL A 829 -53.97 -129.26 83.17
CA VAL A 829 -53.25 -128.01 82.87
C VAL A 829 -53.86 -127.32 81.65
N LEU A 830 -53.95 -125.98 81.69
CA LEU A 830 -54.43 -125.10 80.62
C LEU A 830 -53.36 -124.05 80.27
N SER A 831 -53.27 -123.62 79.00
CA SER A 831 -52.26 -122.67 78.50
C SER A 831 -52.84 -121.67 77.49
N GLY A 832 -52.27 -120.46 77.40
CA GLY A 832 -52.70 -119.40 76.48
C GLY A 832 -51.74 -118.21 76.37
N LYS A 833 -52.19 -117.12 75.74
CA LYS A 833 -51.49 -115.82 75.65
C LYS A 833 -51.96 -114.87 76.76
N VAL A 834 -51.13 -113.91 77.16
CA VAL A 834 -51.42 -112.99 78.27
C VAL A 834 -52.71 -112.19 77.99
N GLY A 835 -53.59 -112.14 78.99
CA GLY A 835 -54.87 -111.41 78.93
C GLY A 835 -56.03 -112.14 78.24
N LEU A 836 -55.85 -113.38 77.76
CA LEU A 836 -56.94 -114.21 77.24
C LEU A 836 -57.65 -115.00 78.37
N PRO A 837 -58.93 -115.41 78.22
CA PRO A 837 -59.69 -116.10 79.27
C PRO A 837 -59.45 -117.62 79.35
N TYR A 838 -59.75 -118.23 80.52
CA TYR A 838 -59.77 -119.68 80.75
C TYR A 838 -60.96 -120.15 81.61
N THR A 839 -61.25 -121.46 81.57
CA THR A 839 -62.34 -122.14 82.32
C THR A 839 -61.95 -123.57 82.73
N SER A 840 -62.34 -124.03 83.93
CA SER A 840 -62.11 -125.39 84.46
C SER A 840 -63.39 -126.06 84.98
N LYS A 841 -63.35 -127.38 85.26
CA LYS A 841 -64.50 -128.18 85.75
C LYS A 841 -64.11 -129.27 86.76
N ALA A 842 -65.08 -129.67 87.59
CA ALA A 842 -64.98 -130.78 88.54
C ALA A 842 -64.92 -132.16 87.85
N LYS A 843 -64.60 -133.21 88.62
CA LYS A 843 -64.43 -134.61 88.16
C LYS A 843 -65.33 -135.53 89.01
N ALA A 844 -65.72 -136.69 88.49
CA ALA A 844 -66.47 -137.70 89.25
C ALA A 844 -65.53 -138.75 89.86
N ILE A 845 -65.71 -139.10 91.14
CA ILE A 845 -64.81 -139.98 91.91
C ILE A 845 -65.66 -140.96 92.74
N PRO A 846 -65.60 -142.29 92.52
CA PRO A 846 -66.46 -143.26 93.22
C PRO A 846 -66.24 -143.29 94.74
N GLY A 847 -67.33 -143.33 95.51
CA GLY A 847 -67.28 -143.32 96.99
C GLY A 847 -67.10 -141.92 97.61
N TRP A 848 -66.99 -140.88 96.78
CA TRP A 848 -66.81 -139.49 97.19
C TRP A 848 -67.82 -138.57 96.49
N TYR A 849 -68.15 -137.44 97.10
CA TYR A 849 -68.90 -136.34 96.45
C TYR A 849 -68.17 -135.02 96.57
N VAL A 850 -68.34 -134.10 95.61
CA VAL A 850 -67.76 -132.75 95.67
C VAL A 850 -68.42 -131.97 96.81
N SER A 851 -67.64 -131.60 97.82
CA SER A 851 -68.08 -130.75 98.93
C SER A 851 -67.86 -129.26 98.64
N GLN A 852 -66.84 -128.88 97.86
CA GLN A 852 -66.60 -127.48 97.47
C GLN A 852 -66.10 -127.33 96.02
N THR A 853 -66.51 -126.21 95.40
CA THR A 853 -66.08 -125.76 94.06
C THR A 853 -65.35 -124.41 94.19
N PRO A 854 -64.18 -124.23 93.57
CA PRO A 854 -63.37 -123.03 93.71
C PRO A 854 -63.95 -121.84 92.92
N THR A 855 -63.76 -120.64 93.45
CA THR A 855 -64.25 -119.38 92.85
C THR A 855 -63.51 -118.99 91.57
N ASN A 856 -62.22 -119.34 91.46
CA ASN A 856 -61.38 -119.05 90.29
C ASN A 856 -61.47 -120.11 89.18
N ALA A 857 -62.55 -120.89 89.12
CA ALA A 857 -62.81 -121.84 88.03
C ALA A 857 -63.01 -121.18 86.64
N ASN A 858 -63.07 -119.84 86.59
CA ASN A 858 -62.93 -119.02 85.39
C ASN A 858 -62.00 -117.84 85.71
N GLY A 859 -61.18 -117.43 84.74
CA GLY A 859 -60.25 -116.32 84.92
C GLY A 859 -59.59 -115.89 83.62
N THR A 860 -58.49 -115.13 83.71
CA THR A 860 -57.62 -114.79 82.58
C THR A 860 -56.19 -115.27 82.82
N TYR A 861 -55.55 -115.72 81.73
CA TYR A 861 -54.15 -116.10 81.69
C TYR A 861 -53.26 -114.88 82.00
N SER A 862 -52.29 -115.08 82.88
CA SER A 862 -51.37 -114.04 83.34
C SER A 862 -49.91 -114.46 83.17
N GLU A 863 -48.98 -113.54 83.38
CA GLU A 863 -47.54 -113.83 83.37
C GLU A 863 -47.11 -114.73 84.55
N THR A 864 -47.97 -114.93 85.56
CA THR A 864 -47.77 -115.87 86.67
C THR A 864 -48.71 -117.07 86.59
N ALA A 865 -48.22 -118.23 87.04
CA ALA A 865 -48.99 -119.48 87.05
C ALA A 865 -50.11 -119.44 88.10
N GLN A 866 -51.22 -120.12 87.82
CA GLN A 866 -52.46 -120.05 88.62
C GLN A 866 -52.94 -121.47 89.00
N GLU A 867 -53.47 -121.67 90.21
CA GLU A 867 -54.01 -122.97 90.66
C GLU A 867 -55.51 -122.89 91.02
N VAL A 868 -56.25 -123.98 90.76
CA VAL A 868 -57.70 -124.12 90.97
C VAL A 868 -57.98 -125.48 91.61
N VAL A 869 -58.69 -125.55 92.75
CA VAL A 869 -58.81 -126.80 93.55
C VAL A 869 -60.26 -127.17 93.87
N TYR A 870 -60.67 -128.40 93.58
CA TYR A 870 -61.98 -128.97 93.94
C TYR A 870 -61.86 -129.95 95.13
N VAL A 871 -62.79 -129.87 96.10
CA VAL A 871 -62.72 -130.62 97.39
C VAL A 871 -63.86 -131.64 97.52
N TYR A 872 -63.62 -132.81 98.14
CA TYR A 872 -64.55 -133.95 98.21
C TYR A 872 -64.62 -134.66 99.61
N GLU A 873 -65.71 -135.41 99.91
CA GLU A 873 -65.98 -136.07 101.23
C GLU A 873 -66.58 -137.52 101.12
N ARG A 874 -66.54 -138.34 102.21
CA ARG A 874 -66.92 -139.80 102.27
C ARG A 874 -68.26 -140.17 102.97
N SER A 875 -68.89 -141.25 102.50
CA SER A 875 -70.20 -141.81 102.92
C SER A 875 -70.22 -142.78 104.13
N ASP A 876 -71.43 -143.03 104.69
CA ASP A 876 -71.71 -143.84 105.90
C ASP A 876 -72.08 -145.33 105.65
N ALA A 877 -72.10 -146.18 106.71
CA ALA A 877 -72.29 -147.64 106.64
C ALA A 877 -73.34 -148.23 107.61
N ALA A 878 -73.55 -149.56 107.53
CA ALA A 878 -74.59 -150.31 108.25
C ALA A 878 -74.12 -150.96 109.58
N PRO A 879 -75.03 -151.25 110.53
CA PRO A 879 -74.69 -151.73 111.87
C PRO A 879 -74.52 -153.25 112.02
N VAL A 880 -73.96 -153.68 113.17
CA VAL A 880 -73.61 -155.07 113.53
C VAL A 880 -74.18 -155.45 114.91
N THR A 881 -74.65 -156.69 115.08
CA THR A 881 -75.36 -157.19 116.30
C THR A 881 -74.61 -158.34 117.00
N VAL A 882 -74.71 -158.43 118.34
CA VAL A 882 -74.03 -159.46 119.19
C VAL A 882 -75.02 -160.09 120.18
N LYS A 883 -75.06 -161.43 120.35
CA LYS A 883 -76.03 -162.20 121.18
C LYS A 883 -75.37 -163.17 122.18
N TYR A 884 -76.12 -163.63 123.19
CA TYR A 884 -75.65 -164.47 124.31
C TYR A 884 -76.70 -165.53 124.70
N GLU A 885 -76.39 -166.83 124.55
CA GLU A 885 -77.36 -167.95 124.56
C GLU A 885 -76.90 -169.17 125.41
N ASP A 886 -77.78 -170.10 125.79
CA ASP A 886 -77.40 -171.39 126.41
C ASP A 886 -77.22 -172.53 125.38
N LYS A 887 -77.02 -173.77 125.84
CA LYS A 887 -76.80 -174.94 124.94
C LYS A 887 -78.08 -175.41 124.27
N GLU A 888 -79.23 -175.06 124.84
CA GLU A 888 -80.57 -175.30 124.34
C GLU A 888 -81.04 -174.19 123.38
N GLY A 889 -80.31 -173.06 123.31
CA GLY A 889 -80.55 -171.92 122.42
C GLY A 889 -81.35 -170.77 123.06
N ASN A 890 -81.56 -170.76 124.37
CA ASN A 890 -82.28 -169.70 125.06
C ASN A 890 -81.38 -168.49 125.29
N GLN A 891 -81.86 -167.27 125.03
CA GLN A 891 -81.11 -166.04 125.30
C GLN A 891 -80.88 -165.85 126.81
N LEU A 892 -79.61 -165.82 127.23
CA LEU A 892 -79.20 -165.62 128.63
C LEU A 892 -78.96 -164.14 128.98
N ALA A 893 -78.72 -163.28 127.98
CA ALA A 893 -78.57 -161.84 128.18
C ALA A 893 -78.89 -161.03 126.92
N GLU A 894 -79.33 -159.79 127.10
CA GLU A 894 -79.71 -158.90 126.00
C GLU A 894 -78.57 -158.63 124.99
N PRO A 895 -78.89 -158.52 123.68
CA PRO A 895 -77.94 -158.24 122.59
C PRO A 895 -77.22 -156.88 122.67
N THR A 896 -76.26 -156.65 121.78
CA THR A 896 -75.48 -155.40 121.67
C THR A 896 -75.32 -154.99 120.19
N ILE A 897 -75.24 -153.68 119.90
CA ILE A 897 -75.16 -153.11 118.53
C ILE A 897 -73.88 -152.26 118.37
N LEU A 898 -73.28 -152.27 117.17
CA LEU A 898 -72.10 -151.48 116.75
C LEU A 898 -72.37 -150.76 115.41
N SER A 899 -71.77 -149.57 115.18
CA SER A 899 -72.00 -148.73 113.96
C SER A 899 -70.73 -147.97 113.51
N GLY A 900 -70.61 -147.62 112.20
CA GLY A 900 -69.47 -146.87 111.65
C GLY A 900 -69.65 -146.37 110.19
N LYS A 901 -68.57 -145.95 109.52
CA LYS A 901 -68.52 -145.59 108.08
C LYS A 901 -67.90 -146.72 107.22
N VAL A 902 -68.12 -146.68 105.90
CA VAL A 902 -67.72 -147.77 104.97
C VAL A 902 -66.22 -148.00 105.02
N GLY A 903 -65.81 -149.25 105.29
CA GLY A 903 -64.41 -149.67 105.31
C GLY A 903 -63.69 -149.47 106.66
N LEU A 904 -64.38 -149.01 107.71
CA LEU A 904 -63.84 -148.95 109.08
C LEU A 904 -64.08 -150.28 109.85
N SER A 905 -63.39 -150.50 110.97
CA SER A 905 -63.40 -151.77 111.72
C SER A 905 -64.27 -151.79 112.99
N TYR A 906 -64.60 -152.99 113.49
CA TYR A 906 -65.38 -153.22 114.73
C TYR A 906 -64.89 -154.44 115.54
N GLU A 907 -65.28 -154.51 116.82
CA GLU A 907 -64.94 -155.58 117.78
C GLU A 907 -66.05 -155.80 118.84
N SER A 908 -66.17 -157.02 119.37
CA SER A 908 -67.21 -157.47 120.33
C SER A 908 -66.68 -158.52 121.32
N ASN A 909 -67.36 -158.69 122.47
CA ASN A 909 -66.88 -159.48 123.62
C ASN A 909 -67.97 -160.31 124.32
N ALA A 910 -67.53 -161.31 125.10
CA ALA A 910 -68.38 -162.13 125.98
C ALA A 910 -68.92 -161.33 127.18
N LYS A 911 -69.87 -161.91 127.93
CA LYS A 911 -70.60 -161.25 129.02
C LYS A 911 -70.67 -162.19 130.23
N GLU A 912 -70.50 -161.69 131.45
CA GLU A 912 -70.53 -162.53 132.65
C GLU A 912 -71.96 -162.78 133.13
N ILE A 913 -72.32 -164.04 133.43
CA ILE A 913 -73.68 -164.46 133.72
C ILE A 913 -73.66 -165.37 134.96
N SER A 914 -74.28 -164.94 136.07
CA SER A 914 -74.13 -165.62 137.35
C SER A 914 -74.71 -167.04 137.34
N GLY A 915 -73.92 -168.03 137.74
CA GLY A 915 -74.25 -169.46 137.65
C GLY A 915 -74.00 -170.11 136.28
N TRP A 916 -73.45 -169.36 135.31
CA TRP A 916 -73.24 -169.82 133.93
C TRP A 916 -71.84 -169.44 133.40
N ARG A 917 -70.99 -170.44 133.13
CA ARG A 917 -69.66 -170.25 132.52
C ARG A 917 -69.70 -170.36 130.99
N VAL A 918 -68.93 -169.51 130.29
CA VAL A 918 -68.83 -169.52 128.82
C VAL A 918 -68.40 -170.91 128.33
N SER A 919 -69.20 -171.50 127.44
CA SER A 919 -68.92 -172.75 126.72
C SER A 919 -68.46 -172.52 125.28
N LYS A 920 -68.69 -171.34 124.66
CA LYS A 920 -68.22 -171.03 123.30
C LYS A 920 -68.16 -169.53 122.97
N THR A 921 -67.15 -169.16 122.17
CA THR A 921 -66.91 -167.82 121.59
C THR A 921 -67.02 -167.87 120.06
N PRO A 922 -67.61 -166.87 119.38
CA PRO A 922 -67.74 -166.80 117.92
C PRO A 922 -66.45 -166.37 117.22
N LYS A 923 -66.28 -166.77 115.95
CA LYS A 923 -65.10 -166.41 115.15
C LYS A 923 -65.12 -164.96 114.65
N ASN A 924 -66.29 -164.42 114.34
CA ASN A 924 -66.47 -163.07 113.81
C ASN A 924 -66.64 -162.01 114.91
N ALA A 925 -65.94 -162.19 116.05
CA ALA A 925 -65.92 -161.21 117.12
C ALA A 925 -65.28 -159.86 116.70
N LYS A 926 -64.55 -159.83 115.58
CA LYS A 926 -63.98 -158.62 114.94
C LYS A 926 -64.26 -158.64 113.44
N GLY A 927 -64.42 -157.46 112.83
CA GLY A 927 -64.69 -157.33 111.38
C GLY A 927 -64.63 -155.87 110.87
N THR A 928 -65.26 -155.60 109.73
CA THR A 928 -65.39 -154.26 109.13
C THR A 928 -66.82 -153.90 108.76
N PHE A 929 -67.15 -152.61 108.90
CA PHE A 929 -68.42 -152.02 108.48
C PHE A 929 -68.51 -151.95 106.96
N SER A 930 -69.47 -152.68 106.42
CA SER A 930 -69.92 -152.57 105.04
C SER A 930 -71.27 -151.84 104.96
N ASP A 931 -71.79 -151.72 103.76
CA ASP A 931 -73.18 -151.34 103.46
C ASP A 931 -74.24 -152.38 103.88
N ALA A 932 -73.83 -153.51 104.51
CA ALA A 932 -74.71 -154.60 104.93
C ALA A 932 -74.57 -154.98 106.41
N VAL A 933 -75.68 -155.42 107.02
CA VAL A 933 -75.79 -155.80 108.44
C VAL A 933 -75.19 -157.18 108.75
N GLN A 934 -74.71 -157.39 109.98
CA GLN A 934 -73.90 -158.57 110.38
C GLN A 934 -74.24 -159.02 111.83
N GLU A 935 -74.06 -160.30 112.20
CA GLU A 935 -74.39 -160.83 113.54
C GLU A 935 -73.32 -161.76 114.17
N VAL A 936 -73.20 -161.78 115.51
CA VAL A 936 -72.17 -162.46 116.33
C VAL A 936 -72.82 -163.13 117.59
N ILE A 937 -72.42 -164.36 118.02
CA ILE A 937 -73.13 -165.11 119.11
C ILE A 937 -72.21 -165.92 120.07
N TYR A 938 -72.45 -165.86 121.39
CA TYR A 938 -71.72 -166.57 122.48
C TYR A 938 -72.61 -167.58 123.27
N VAL A 939 -72.04 -168.64 123.88
CA VAL A 939 -72.79 -169.78 124.52
C VAL A 939 -72.28 -170.19 125.93
N TYR A 940 -73.10 -170.72 126.89
CA TYR A 940 -72.76 -170.96 128.34
C TYR A 940 -73.23 -172.32 129.00
N SER A 941 -72.88 -172.64 130.29
CA SER A 941 -73.35 -173.83 131.11
C SER A 941 -73.03 -173.81 132.66
N ALA A 942 -73.49 -174.76 133.51
CA ALA A 942 -73.52 -174.71 135.03
C ALA A 942 -72.83 -175.87 135.86
N ASP A 943 -72.86 -175.87 137.23
CA ASP A 943 -71.89 -176.55 138.17
C ASP A 943 -72.43 -177.48 139.31
N LYS A 944 -71.58 -178.38 139.92
CA LYS A 944 -71.78 -179.19 141.18
C LYS A 944 -70.50 -179.89 141.74
N GLU A 945 -70.57 -180.70 142.83
CA GLU A 945 -69.45 -181.17 143.72
C GLU A 945 -69.22 -182.72 143.82
N ASN A 946 -68.01 -183.17 144.24
CA ASN A 946 -67.40 -184.54 144.48
C ASN A 946 -66.38 -185.13 143.44
N GLU A 947 -65.51 -186.05 143.91
CA GLU A 947 -64.37 -186.77 143.24
C GLU A 947 -64.75 -187.88 142.21
N PRO A 948 -63.81 -188.63 141.53
CA PRO A 948 -62.54 -188.30 140.81
C PRO A 948 -62.36 -188.99 139.39
N GLY A 949 -61.34 -188.62 138.57
CA GLY A 949 -60.66 -189.53 137.58
C GLY A 949 -60.68 -189.31 136.03
N GLU A 950 -59.47 -189.32 135.41
CA GLU A 950 -58.94 -189.77 134.06
C GLU A 950 -59.56 -189.56 132.60
N ASP A 951 -58.74 -188.95 131.69
CA ASP A 951 -58.25 -189.33 130.30
C ASP A 951 -58.85 -188.94 128.87
N SER A 952 -57.94 -188.58 127.90
CA SER A 952 -57.83 -188.78 126.39
C SER A 952 -58.21 -187.77 125.20
N GLY A 953 -57.23 -187.35 124.28
CA GLY A 953 -57.33 -187.32 122.74
C GLY A 953 -57.14 -186.12 121.66
N LYS A 954 -55.92 -185.84 121.05
CA LYS A 954 -55.40 -185.51 119.60
C LYS A 954 -55.58 -184.25 118.56
N ASP A 955 -54.46 -183.77 117.87
CA ASP A 955 -54.09 -183.25 116.43
C ASP A 955 -54.31 -181.76 115.77
N THR A 956 -53.69 -181.06 114.69
CA THR A 956 -52.39 -180.98 113.81
C THR A 956 -51.86 -179.62 113.00
N PRO A 957 -51.90 -179.26 111.63
CA PRO A 957 -50.88 -178.41 110.76
C PRO A 957 -51.26 -177.00 110.04
N GLU A 958 -50.67 -176.23 109.00
CA GLU A 958 -49.66 -176.23 107.80
C GLU A 958 -49.13 -174.80 107.13
N SER A 959 -48.58 -174.61 105.85
CA SER A 959 -47.86 -173.37 105.16
C SER A 959 -48.00 -173.16 103.53
N GLU A 960 -47.42 -172.34 102.54
CA GLU A 960 -46.40 -171.21 102.15
C GLU A 960 -46.58 -170.65 100.61
N ASN A 961 -45.89 -169.84 99.66
CA ASN A 961 -44.76 -168.80 99.30
C ASN A 961 -44.92 -168.20 97.76
N LYS A 962 -44.21 -167.36 96.87
CA LYS A 962 -43.00 -166.40 96.64
C LYS A 962 -43.01 -165.32 95.37
N THR A 963 -41.91 -164.90 94.61
CA THR A 963 -41.66 -163.52 93.86
C THR A 963 -41.12 -163.23 92.32
N PRO A 964 -40.06 -162.40 91.84
CA PRO A 964 -40.01 -161.32 90.70
C PRO A 964 -38.83 -161.14 89.57
N GLU A 965 -38.69 -160.03 88.71
CA GLU A 965 -37.47 -159.33 87.96
C GLU A 965 -37.56 -158.47 86.54
N GLU A 966 -36.45 -157.97 85.82
CA GLU A 966 -36.27 -156.70 84.90
C GLU A 966 -35.27 -156.62 83.58
N GLU A 967 -35.16 -155.52 82.70
CA GLU A 967 -33.97 -154.85 81.89
C GLU A 967 -33.88 -154.45 80.28
N ASN A 968 -33.03 -153.43 79.81
CA ASN A 968 -32.35 -152.95 78.46
C ASN A 968 -33.06 -152.22 77.20
N GLY A 969 -32.56 -151.46 76.12
CA GLY A 969 -31.29 -150.78 75.54
C GLY A 969 -31.22 -150.17 74.02
N ASN A 970 -30.17 -149.36 73.56
CA ASN A 970 -29.62 -148.90 72.16
C ASN A 970 -30.12 -147.62 71.29
N SER A 971 -29.61 -146.98 70.15
CA SER A 971 -28.49 -147.01 69.07
C SER A 971 -28.22 -145.69 68.13
N SER A 972 -27.42 -145.65 66.99
CA SER A 972 -27.03 -144.45 66.03
C SER A 972 -26.32 -144.80 64.61
N GLY A 973 -25.89 -144.05 63.50
CA GLY A 973 -25.77 -142.63 62.89
C GLY A 973 -24.90 -142.45 61.52
N ASN A 974 -24.68 -141.24 60.83
CA ASN A 974 -23.60 -140.76 59.80
C ASN A 974 -23.89 -140.29 58.27
N ASN A 975 -22.92 -139.60 57.56
CA ASN A 975 -22.66 -139.29 56.07
C ASN A 975 -23.14 -137.94 55.40
N SER A 976 -22.78 -137.41 54.17
CA SER A 976 -21.57 -137.23 53.23
C SER A 976 -21.99 -136.40 51.92
N LYS A 977 -21.28 -135.89 50.84
CA LYS A 977 -19.88 -135.67 50.28
C LYS A 977 -19.80 -134.81 48.92
N GLN A 978 -18.72 -134.03 48.60
CA GLN A 978 -18.12 -133.64 47.24
C GLN A 978 -18.82 -132.59 46.25
N THR A 979 -18.31 -131.89 45.16
CA THR A 979 -17.01 -131.63 44.39
C THR A 979 -16.98 -130.33 43.46
N ASN A 980 -15.79 -129.75 43.09
CA ASN A 980 -15.25 -128.87 41.96
C ASN A 980 -16.06 -127.84 41.10
N THR A 981 -15.53 -126.66 40.65
CA THR A 981 -14.19 -126.34 40.04
C THR A 981 -13.61 -124.93 40.39
N GLN A 982 -12.34 -124.68 40.01
CA GLN A 982 -11.40 -123.55 40.30
C GLN A 982 -11.85 -122.15 39.73
N THR A 983 -11.29 -120.96 40.08
CA THR A 983 -9.95 -120.62 40.65
C THR A 983 -9.91 -119.31 41.50
N LYS A 984 -8.88 -119.21 42.37
CA LYS A 984 -8.37 -118.11 43.25
C LYS A 984 -8.46 -116.67 42.67
N SER A 985 -8.66 -115.54 43.41
CA SER A 985 -8.23 -115.03 44.75
C SER A 985 -6.76 -114.50 44.80
N LYS A 986 -6.33 -113.47 45.57
CA LYS A 986 -6.95 -112.72 46.70
C LYS A 986 -6.18 -111.41 47.06
N ASN A 987 -6.85 -110.51 47.79
CA ASN A 987 -6.47 -109.28 48.56
C ASN A 987 -5.00 -109.01 48.96
N LYS A 988 -4.60 -107.71 49.09
CA LYS A 988 -4.48 -106.88 50.34
C LYS A 988 -3.32 -105.84 50.38
N LEU A 989 -3.51 -104.79 51.19
CA LEU A 989 -2.60 -103.73 51.72
C LEU A 989 -1.38 -104.28 52.53
N PRO A 990 -0.30 -103.52 52.91
CA PRO A 990 -0.27 -102.11 53.35
C PRO A 990 0.98 -101.26 52.93
N ALA A 991 1.43 -100.30 53.76
CA ALA A 991 2.22 -99.11 53.37
C ALA A 991 3.60 -98.90 54.03
N THR A 992 4.40 -98.01 53.42
CA THR A 992 5.63 -97.29 53.88
C THR A 992 5.69 -95.94 53.12
N GLY A 993 6.57 -94.94 53.36
CA GLY A 993 7.67 -94.73 54.32
C GLY A 993 8.41 -93.39 54.02
N GLU A 994 9.39 -92.98 54.83
CA GLU A 994 10.17 -91.72 54.67
C GLU A 994 11.67 -91.95 54.38
N GLN A 995 12.37 -91.01 53.71
CA GLN A 995 13.60 -90.34 54.23
C GLN A 995 14.30 -89.32 53.29
N LEU A 996 14.98 -88.32 53.92
CA LEU A 996 16.13 -87.48 53.46
C LEU A 996 15.91 -86.53 52.23
N THR A 997 16.28 -85.23 52.20
CA THR A 997 17.51 -84.46 52.58
C THR A 997 18.70 -84.70 51.62
N GLY A 998 19.38 -83.71 51.00
CA GLY A 998 19.27 -82.23 50.95
C GLY A 998 20.52 -81.59 50.25
N GLN A 999 20.66 -80.23 50.22
CA GLN A 999 21.80 -79.42 49.68
C GLN A 999 22.02 -79.44 48.13
N ARG A 1000 22.54 -78.44 47.36
CA ARG A 1000 23.02 -77.01 47.47
C ARG A 1000 22.49 -76.25 46.22
N ILE A 1001 22.30 -74.92 46.10
CA ILE A 1001 23.04 -73.67 46.42
C ILE A 1001 24.31 -73.39 45.56
N MET A 1002 24.13 -72.60 44.49
CA MET A 1002 24.99 -71.52 43.94
C MET A 1002 24.26 -70.90 42.71
N GLY A 1003 24.32 -69.61 42.39
CA GLY A 1003 24.86 -68.45 43.11
C GLY A 1003 25.72 -67.53 42.23
N PHE A 1004 25.15 -66.45 41.68
CA PHE A 1004 25.92 -65.35 41.05
C PHE A 1004 25.24 -63.98 41.22
N LEU A 1005 26.06 -62.98 41.56
CA LEU A 1005 25.75 -61.56 41.64
C LEU A 1005 27.07 -60.81 41.37
N GLY A 1006 27.10 -59.74 40.57
CA GLY A 1006 28.36 -59.06 40.25
C GLY A 1006 28.24 -57.85 39.31
N VAL A 1007 28.23 -56.65 39.90
CA VAL A 1007 28.23 -55.36 39.20
C VAL A 1007 29.65 -54.98 38.75
N ILE A 1008 29.80 -54.32 37.60
CA ILE A 1008 30.94 -53.45 37.28
C ILE A 1008 30.42 -52.12 36.69
N THR A 1009 31.05 -51.01 37.05
CA THR A 1009 30.78 -49.65 36.57
C THR A 1009 32.09 -48.84 36.45
N VAL A 1010 31.98 -47.60 35.94
CA VAL A 1010 32.98 -46.49 35.99
C VAL A 1010 34.11 -46.51 34.94
N LEU A 1011 34.13 -45.47 34.08
CA LEU A 1011 35.21 -44.45 33.87
C LEU A 1011 34.82 -43.58 32.65
N PHE A 1012 34.41 -42.30 32.78
CA PHE A 1012 35.12 -41.04 33.08
C PHE A 1012 35.83 -40.34 31.89
N SER A 1013 35.83 -38.99 31.94
CA SER A 1013 35.99 -38.06 30.79
C SER A 1013 37.34 -37.32 30.72
N PHE A 1014 37.74 -36.86 29.52
CA PHE A 1014 38.74 -35.79 29.21
C PHE A 1014 38.82 -35.61 27.66
N VAL A 1015 39.22 -34.49 27.02
CA VAL A 1015 39.38 -33.06 27.40
C VAL A 1015 39.46 -32.18 26.11
N VAL A 1016 39.29 -30.85 26.22
CA VAL A 1016 39.38 -29.86 25.11
C VAL A 1016 40.83 -29.41 24.83
N ILE A 1017 41.18 -29.12 23.55
CA ILE A 1017 42.28 -28.19 23.17
C ILE A 1017 42.12 -27.66 21.72
N LEU A 1018 42.62 -26.45 21.42
CA LEU A 1018 42.47 -25.76 20.12
C LEU A 1018 43.68 -25.88 19.18
N ARG A 1019 43.45 -25.86 17.84
CA ARG A 1019 44.24 -25.12 16.80
C ARG A 1019 43.66 -25.34 15.37
N ARG A 1020 43.93 -24.55 14.30
CA ARG A 1020 43.87 -23.07 14.02
C ARG A 1020 44.47 -22.76 12.61
N LYS A 1021 43.67 -22.21 11.66
CA LYS A 1021 44.05 -21.74 10.27
C LYS A 1021 44.49 -22.88 9.31
N ARG A 1022 44.46 -22.76 7.96
CA ARG A 1022 44.27 -21.69 6.93
C ARG A 1022 43.31 -22.21 5.81
N LYS A 1023 42.94 -21.54 4.70
CA LYS A 1023 42.65 -20.12 4.29
C LYS A 1023 42.62 -20.11 2.72
N THR A 1024 41.73 -19.30 2.12
CA THR A 1024 41.77 -18.72 0.74
C THR A 1024 41.43 -19.58 -0.49
N GLU A 1025 40.71 -18.92 -1.42
CA GLU A 1025 40.50 -19.19 -2.87
C GLU A 1025 39.77 -20.50 -3.26
N ASN A 1026 38.79 -20.50 -4.18
CA ASN A 1026 38.16 -19.42 -4.98
C ASN A 1026 36.68 -19.24 -4.64
#